data_AF-A0A0M6WSK3-F1
#
_entry.id   AF-A0A0M6WSK3-F1
#
_cell.length_a   1.000
_cell.length_b   1.000
_cell.length_c   1.000
_cell.angle_alpha   90.00
_cell.angle_beta   90.00
_cell.angle_gamma   90.00
#
_symmetry.space_group_name_H-M   'P 1'
#
loop_
_entity.id
_entity.type
_entity.pdbx_description
1 polymer ?
#
loop_
_entity_poly.entity_id
_entity_poly.type
_entity_poly.pdbx_seq_one_letter_code
_entity_poly.pdbx_strand_id
1 'polypeptide(L)'
;MRVTIAQTLQHYEKKNLPKDICAGIIIMAVSIPISMGYAQIAGLPAVYGLYGSVFPILLFALFSTSPQFIFGVDAAPAALIGGALIDLHIESGSEAALKVVPVLTLFVAMWLLAFYLMKAGKLVNYISAPVMGGFITGICTTIILMQVPKLFGGTAGTGELLELAGHIGNTLGQIHVPSLIMGVIALVILLAAKKLIPKFPMAVVLMAVGALMTKFLPVREWGIQTLSAVQTGLPRWKAVDLSAVPLKDAITISLSVAVVIMAETLLAENNFAQKNRYRINDNQELLAFSLGNFAAALTGCCPINGSVSRTAMGEQYQGKTQLTGIVAGISMMILLLCGTGFIGFLPVPVLTAIVISALLGATEFELAVRLWKVSRTECLIFFGAFFGVLLLGTINGVLIGIMLSFTEMIIRTAKPARCFLGIQTGHSHFRDLKESSSIHAVEHVVIYRFSSNLCFANVSVLQKDIEDAIREDTRAVILDAGGIGSIDITAADCLERLYGSLKEKGIRFYMTEHIAEVNEQLRRLGLGYMVEEGCVRRTIHIALKDMGIRRPYPLEGGVDNVEKSASRKRADNRVQEFVWAFGSEAEQEMEKQIARQIAHLISDKDVEELIHGRWSHMEALDEDEWLEHLEEHLKEIVNISGKDEETLAKRLEEHRQEVHDRIAQEHPELAERFRERRHLLDEHLRERRPEVYELVIRLREKKDQA
;
A
#
# COMPACT_ATOMS: atom_id res chain seq x y z
N MET A 1 -9.14 -0.83 30.34
CA MET A 1 -8.39 -1.35 29.18
C MET A 1 -8.31 -2.85 29.33
N ARG A 2 -8.82 -3.65 28.37
CA ARG A 2 -8.69 -5.11 28.42
C ARG A 2 -7.33 -5.47 27.79
N VAL A 3 -6.38 -5.91 28.61
CA VAL A 3 -5.10 -6.45 28.15
C VAL A 3 -5.30 -7.92 27.85
N THR A 4 -4.85 -8.37 26.68
CA THR A 4 -4.98 -9.79 26.27
C THR A 4 -3.63 -10.49 26.41
N ILE A 5 -3.50 -11.37 27.40
CA ILE A 5 -2.26 -12.15 27.61
C ILE A 5 -2.25 -13.33 26.63
N ALA A 6 -1.08 -13.56 26.03
CA ALA A 6 -0.78 -14.63 25.10
C ALA A 6 -1.78 -14.73 23.94
N GLN A 7 -2.23 -13.59 23.41
CA GLN A 7 -3.28 -13.50 22.38
C GLN A 7 -3.04 -14.45 21.20
N THR A 8 -1.79 -14.51 20.74
CA THR A 8 -1.39 -15.33 19.58
C THR A 8 -1.37 -16.82 19.86
N LEU A 9 -1.46 -17.24 21.14
CA LEU A 9 -1.48 -18.63 21.59
C LEU A 9 -2.88 -19.13 21.99
N GLN A 10 -3.86 -18.24 22.22
CA GLN A 10 -5.20 -18.63 22.68
C GLN A 10 -5.95 -19.55 21.71
N HIS A 11 -5.73 -19.38 20.40
CA HIS A 11 -6.35 -20.20 19.35
C HIS A 11 -5.27 -20.86 18.48
N TYR A 12 -4.29 -21.48 19.14
CA TYR A 12 -3.11 -22.02 18.46
C TYR A 12 -3.43 -23.23 17.57
N GLU A 13 -3.12 -23.11 16.28
CA GLU A 13 -3.25 -24.21 15.35
C GLU A 13 -2.01 -25.13 15.39
N LYS A 14 -2.20 -26.41 15.75
CA LYS A 14 -1.12 -27.42 15.87
C LYS A 14 -0.24 -27.54 14.61
N LYS A 15 -0.76 -27.22 13.43
CA LYS A 15 -0.02 -27.24 12.16
C LYS A 15 1.14 -26.24 12.12
N ASN A 16 1.11 -25.21 12.96
CA ASN A 16 2.14 -24.17 13.02
C ASN A 16 3.30 -24.56 13.95
N LEU A 17 3.13 -25.56 14.82
CA LEU A 17 4.11 -25.96 15.83
C LEU A 17 5.51 -26.22 15.27
N PRO A 18 5.70 -27.07 14.22
CA PRO A 18 7.03 -27.32 13.68
C PRO A 18 7.64 -26.07 13.05
N LYS A 19 6.82 -25.17 12.50
CA LYS A 19 7.28 -23.93 11.86
C LYS A 19 7.76 -22.93 12.89
N ASP A 20 6.98 -22.70 13.94
CA ASP A 20 7.33 -21.78 15.04
C ASP A 20 8.58 -22.27 15.80
N ILE A 21 8.72 -23.59 16.03
CA ILE A 21 9.92 -24.16 16.66
C ILE A 21 11.15 -23.94 15.77
N CYS A 22 11.06 -24.28 14.49
CA CYS A 22 12.18 -24.12 13.55
C CYS A 22 12.58 -22.66 13.42
N ALA A 23 11.61 -21.76 13.19
CA ALA A 23 11.85 -20.32 13.11
C ALA A 23 12.46 -19.77 14.41
N GLY A 24 11.98 -20.19 15.58
CA GLY A 24 12.50 -19.75 16.87
C GLY A 24 13.96 -20.14 17.10
N ILE A 25 14.37 -21.36 16.73
CA ILE A 25 15.77 -21.81 16.82
C ILE A 25 16.66 -21.00 15.88
N ILE A 26 16.19 -20.74 14.65
CA ILE A 26 16.94 -19.94 13.68
C ILE A 26 17.09 -18.49 14.16
N ILE A 27 16.01 -17.90 14.68
CA ILE A 27 16.04 -16.55 15.26
C ILE A 27 17.01 -16.49 16.44
N MET A 28 17.01 -17.49 17.32
CA MET A 28 17.98 -17.58 18.41
C MET A 28 19.41 -17.57 17.87
N ALA A 29 19.73 -18.43 16.90
CA ALA A 29 21.08 -18.53 16.34
C ALA A 29 21.55 -17.20 15.74
N VAL A 30 20.68 -16.54 14.96
CA VAL A 30 20.98 -15.25 14.32
C VAL A 30 21.07 -14.11 15.35
N SER A 31 20.33 -14.20 16.46
CA SER A 31 20.36 -13.19 17.52
C SER A 31 21.70 -13.15 18.25
N ILE A 32 22.46 -14.26 18.30
CA ILE A 32 23.75 -14.33 19.01
C ILE A 32 24.71 -13.22 18.58
N PRO A 33 25.17 -13.16 17.31
CA PRO A 33 26.14 -12.15 16.88
C PRO A 33 25.60 -10.72 16.94
N ILE A 34 24.32 -10.55 16.59
CA ILE A 34 23.66 -9.24 16.49
C ILE A 34 23.57 -8.61 17.88
N SER A 35 22.96 -9.33 18.82
CA SER A 35 22.75 -8.81 20.18
C SER A 35 24.08 -8.58 20.90
N MET A 36 25.09 -9.42 20.69
CA MET A 36 26.42 -9.26 21.29
C MET A 36 27.09 -7.95 20.82
N GLY A 37 27.07 -7.66 19.53
CA GLY A 37 27.66 -6.44 18.98
C GLY A 37 26.94 -5.17 19.48
N TYR A 38 25.61 -5.20 19.57
CA TYR A 38 24.84 -4.06 20.07
C TYR A 38 25.02 -3.83 21.58
N ALA A 39 25.17 -4.88 22.38
CA ALA A 39 25.53 -4.70 23.79
C ALA A 39 26.87 -3.96 23.93
N GLN A 40 27.86 -4.28 23.09
CA GLN A 40 29.15 -3.57 23.07
C GLN A 40 29.01 -2.11 22.66
N ILE A 41 28.16 -1.81 21.67
CA ILE A 41 27.85 -0.43 21.27
C ILE A 41 27.19 0.34 22.42
N ALA A 42 26.33 -0.32 23.20
CA ALA A 42 25.73 0.25 24.41
C ALA A 42 26.70 0.36 25.61
N GLY A 43 28.00 0.09 25.41
CA GLY A 43 29.02 0.13 26.46
C GLY A 43 28.98 -1.04 27.45
N LEU A 44 28.27 -2.12 27.14
CA LEU A 44 28.19 -3.33 27.96
C LEU A 44 29.08 -4.47 27.41
N PRO A 45 29.51 -5.41 28.26
CA PRO A 45 30.10 -6.66 27.78
C PRO A 45 29.14 -7.43 26.86
N ALA A 46 29.68 -8.11 25.85
CA ALA A 46 28.91 -8.79 24.80
C ALA A 46 27.84 -9.77 25.33
N VAL A 47 28.08 -10.42 26.48
CA VAL A 47 27.13 -11.35 27.10
C VAL A 47 25.78 -10.72 27.43
N TYR A 48 25.74 -9.42 27.73
CA TYR A 48 24.49 -8.71 28.02
C TYR A 48 23.56 -8.64 26.80
N GLY A 49 24.10 -8.80 25.59
CA GLY A 49 23.31 -8.99 24.38
C GLY A 49 22.49 -10.28 24.42
N LEU A 50 23.11 -11.37 24.86
CA LEU A 50 22.45 -12.66 24.99
C LEU A 50 21.44 -12.66 26.13
N TYR A 51 21.78 -12.03 27.26
CA TYR A 51 20.85 -11.84 28.39
C TYR A 51 19.60 -11.04 27.97
N GLY A 52 19.80 -9.97 27.19
CA GLY A 52 18.74 -9.18 26.60
C GLY A 52 17.86 -9.94 25.59
N SER A 53 18.26 -11.17 25.23
CA SER A 53 17.55 -12.05 24.31
C SER A 53 16.84 -13.22 25.02
N VAL A 54 16.71 -13.18 26.36
CA VAL A 54 16.01 -14.20 27.16
C VAL A 54 14.69 -13.66 27.72
N PHE A 55 14.70 -13.10 28.93
CA PHE A 55 13.49 -12.66 29.65
C PHE A 55 12.72 -11.53 28.95
N PRO A 56 13.39 -10.46 28.49
CA PRO A 56 12.87 -9.54 27.47
C PRO A 56 11.93 -10.12 26.42
N ILE A 57 12.42 -11.10 25.66
CA ILE A 57 11.70 -11.69 24.52
C ILE A 57 10.51 -12.51 25.01
N LEU A 58 10.66 -13.23 26.13
CA LEU A 58 9.57 -14.00 26.73
C LEU A 58 8.42 -13.10 27.18
N LEU A 59 8.71 -11.98 27.85
CA LEU A 59 7.66 -11.04 28.24
C LEU A 59 7.02 -10.37 27.03
N PHE A 60 7.82 -9.97 26.04
CA PHE A 60 7.27 -9.43 24.81
C PHE A 60 6.33 -10.44 24.13
N ALA A 61 6.74 -11.68 23.95
CA ALA A 61 5.94 -12.73 23.32
C ALA A 61 4.62 -13.03 24.05
N LEU A 62 4.58 -12.85 25.38
CA LEU A 62 3.38 -13.04 26.19
C LEU A 62 2.39 -11.87 26.10
N PHE A 63 2.85 -10.64 25.89
CA PHE A 63 1.99 -9.45 25.91
C PHE A 63 1.75 -8.83 24.54
N SER A 64 2.57 -9.16 23.54
CA SER A 64 2.43 -8.69 22.17
C SER A 64 1.18 -9.27 21.51
N THR A 65 0.51 -8.42 20.73
CA THR A 65 -0.61 -8.76 19.86
C THR A 65 -0.14 -9.10 18.44
N SER A 66 1.08 -8.71 18.08
CA SER A 66 1.72 -9.08 16.82
C SER A 66 2.13 -10.56 16.82
N PRO A 67 1.78 -11.35 15.78
CA PRO A 67 2.12 -12.77 15.71
C PRO A 67 3.54 -13.08 15.25
N GLN A 68 4.21 -12.18 14.52
CA GLN A 68 5.47 -12.52 13.83
C GLN A 68 6.65 -11.66 14.29
N PHE A 69 6.38 -10.53 14.91
CA PHE A 69 7.38 -9.54 15.21
C PHE A 69 8.28 -9.99 16.37
N ILE A 70 9.59 -9.76 16.24
CA ILE A 70 10.60 -10.22 17.20
C ILE A 70 11.23 -9.02 17.91
N PHE A 71 11.26 -9.09 19.23
CA PHE A 71 11.85 -8.10 20.12
C PHE A 71 13.23 -8.54 20.60
N GLY A 72 14.12 -7.60 20.91
CA GLY A 72 15.41 -7.89 21.54
C GLY A 72 16.40 -6.73 21.44
N VAL A 73 17.68 -6.98 21.75
CA VAL A 73 18.72 -5.94 21.71
C VAL A 73 18.94 -5.46 20.28
N ASP A 74 18.85 -4.16 20.01
CA ASP A 74 18.88 -3.60 18.65
C ASP A 74 19.78 -2.36 18.53
N ALA A 75 20.05 -1.91 17.31
CA ALA A 75 21.14 -0.97 17.01
C ALA A 75 20.88 0.44 17.55
N ALA A 76 19.70 1.00 17.29
CA ALA A 76 19.41 2.40 17.58
C ALA A 76 19.40 2.71 19.10
N PRO A 77 18.69 1.95 19.96
CA PRO A 77 18.78 2.17 21.40
C PRO A 77 20.19 1.95 21.93
N ALA A 78 20.92 0.96 21.40
CA ALA A 78 22.30 0.71 21.81
C ALA A 78 23.22 1.89 21.48
N ALA A 79 23.11 2.46 20.28
CA ALA A 79 23.90 3.62 19.86
C ALA A 79 23.60 4.85 20.73
N LEU A 80 22.32 5.11 21.04
CA LEU A 80 21.92 6.24 21.89
C LEU A 80 22.44 6.10 23.33
N ILE A 81 22.39 4.89 23.88
CA ILE A 81 22.98 4.61 25.20
C ILE A 81 24.50 4.75 25.15
N GLY A 82 25.15 4.23 24.10
CA GLY A 82 26.59 4.41 23.90
C GLY A 82 27.00 5.88 23.84
N GLY A 83 26.29 6.70 23.06
CA GLY A 83 26.48 8.15 23.00
C GLY A 83 26.26 8.82 24.35
N ALA A 84 25.20 8.45 25.07
CA ALA A 84 24.93 8.97 26.40
C ALA A 84 26.03 8.63 27.42
N LEU A 85 26.65 7.45 27.33
CA LEU A 85 27.80 7.12 28.18
C LEU A 85 29.00 8.02 27.87
N ILE A 86 29.24 8.35 26.60
CA ILE A 86 30.30 9.29 26.20
C ILE A 86 30.04 10.67 26.80
N ASP A 87 28.80 11.18 26.70
CA ASP A 87 28.41 12.47 27.28
C ASP A 87 28.54 12.51 28.81
N LEU A 88 28.25 11.38 29.47
CA LEU A 88 28.43 11.19 30.91
C LEU A 88 29.89 10.89 31.31
N HIS A 89 30.82 10.87 30.35
CA HIS A 89 32.24 10.57 30.57
C HIS A 89 32.48 9.17 31.19
N ILE A 90 31.67 8.20 30.79
CA ILE A 90 31.75 6.81 31.25
C ILE A 90 32.39 5.95 30.16
N GLU A 91 33.49 5.28 30.53
CA GLU A 91 34.18 4.36 29.63
C GLU A 91 33.34 3.10 29.36
N SER A 92 33.30 2.67 28.10
CA SER A 92 32.61 1.45 27.68
C SER A 92 33.23 0.20 28.32
N GLY A 93 32.40 -0.71 28.83
CA GLY A 93 32.84 -1.93 29.50
C GLY A 93 33.28 -1.74 30.96
N SER A 94 33.28 -0.50 31.47
CA SER A 94 33.63 -0.19 32.86
C SER A 94 32.55 -0.67 33.86
N GLU A 95 32.91 -0.77 35.14
CA GLU A 95 31.93 -1.04 36.21
C GLU A 95 30.86 0.05 36.31
N ALA A 96 31.19 1.30 35.95
CA ALA A 96 30.23 2.39 35.90
C ALA A 96 29.18 2.16 34.80
N ALA A 97 29.59 1.76 33.59
CA ALA A 97 28.66 1.42 32.51
C ALA A 97 27.69 0.30 32.91
N LEU A 98 28.19 -0.73 33.61
CA LEU A 98 27.38 -1.84 34.14
C LEU A 98 26.31 -1.41 35.15
N LYS A 99 26.48 -0.26 35.82
CA LYS A 99 25.50 0.31 36.77
C LYS A 99 24.56 1.31 36.10
N VAL A 100 25.09 2.13 35.19
CA VAL A 100 24.35 3.22 34.54
C VAL A 100 23.38 2.73 33.49
N VAL A 101 23.79 1.82 32.60
CA VAL A 101 22.96 1.36 31.48
C VAL A 101 21.63 0.73 31.97
N PRO A 102 21.60 -0.12 33.02
CA PRO A 102 20.35 -0.63 33.57
C PRO A 102 19.43 0.46 34.14
N VAL A 103 19.99 1.54 34.71
CA VAL A 103 19.21 2.70 35.18
C VAL A 103 18.53 3.38 34.01
N LEU A 104 19.27 3.70 32.95
CA LEU A 104 18.70 4.30 31.75
C LEU A 104 17.61 3.39 31.15
N THR A 105 17.84 2.08 31.12
CA THR A 105 16.88 1.07 30.63
C THR A 105 15.61 1.02 31.48
N LEU A 106 15.73 1.16 32.80
CA LEU A 106 14.58 1.24 33.70
C LEU A 106 13.73 2.48 33.39
N PHE A 107 14.35 3.64 33.21
CA PHE A 107 13.61 4.86 32.86
C PHE A 107 13.00 4.80 31.46
N VAL A 108 13.66 4.14 30.49
CA VAL A 108 13.05 3.84 29.19
C VAL A 108 11.78 3.02 29.36
N ALA A 109 11.81 1.97 30.18
CA ALA A 109 10.64 1.15 30.47
C ALA A 109 9.50 1.95 31.12
N MET A 110 9.83 2.89 32.01
CA MET A 110 8.86 3.79 32.65
C MET A 110 8.24 4.78 31.66
N TRP A 111 9.03 5.34 30.73
CA TRP A 111 8.50 6.20 29.67
C TRP A 111 7.58 5.45 28.71
N LEU A 112 7.95 4.23 28.29
CA LEU A 112 7.09 3.38 27.48
C LEU A 112 5.78 3.03 28.21
N LEU A 113 5.83 2.82 29.53
CA LEU A 113 4.64 2.65 30.36
C LEU A 113 3.78 3.92 30.39
N ALA A 114 4.40 5.08 30.52
CA ALA A 114 3.69 6.37 30.47
C ALA A 114 3.01 6.57 29.11
N PHE A 115 3.68 6.25 28.00
CA PHE A 115 3.13 6.30 26.64
C PHE A 115 1.92 5.38 26.47
N TYR A 116 1.97 4.16 27.04
CA TYR A 116 0.83 3.25 27.11
C TYR A 116 -0.36 3.84 27.86
N LEU A 117 -0.12 4.48 29.02
CA LEU A 117 -1.17 5.11 29.82
C LEU A 117 -1.80 6.31 29.11
N MET A 118 -1.00 7.09 28.38
CA MET A 118 -1.45 8.23 27.57
C MET A 118 -2.12 7.83 26.24
N LYS A 119 -2.15 6.54 25.90
CA LYS A 119 -2.67 6.03 24.61
C LYS A 119 -1.88 6.53 23.39
N ALA A 120 -0.56 6.69 23.53
CA ALA A 120 0.32 7.22 22.49
C ALA A 120 0.37 6.32 21.24
N GLY A 121 0.04 5.03 21.34
CA GLY A 121 -0.02 4.11 20.20
C GLY A 121 -0.94 4.59 19.07
N LYS A 122 -1.94 5.46 19.37
CA LYS A 122 -2.80 6.07 18.35
C LYS A 122 -2.05 6.92 17.33
N LEU A 123 -0.86 7.42 17.66
CA LEU A 123 -0.06 8.29 16.80
C LEU A 123 0.30 7.60 15.48
N VAL A 124 0.42 6.28 15.48
CA VAL A 124 0.78 5.48 14.30
C VAL A 124 -0.28 5.55 13.20
N ASN A 125 -1.56 5.79 13.56
CA ASN A 125 -2.65 5.91 12.59
C ASN A 125 -2.50 7.10 11.63
N TYR A 126 -1.63 8.06 11.96
CA TYR A 126 -1.36 9.24 11.13
C TYR A 126 -0.18 9.04 10.17
N ILE A 127 0.36 7.83 10.10
CA ILE A 127 1.54 7.52 9.29
C ILE A 127 1.12 6.74 8.06
N SER A 128 1.35 7.34 6.89
CA SER A 128 0.96 6.74 5.61
C SER A 128 1.90 5.61 5.17
N ALA A 129 1.42 4.73 4.29
CA ALA A 129 2.20 3.62 3.76
C ALA A 129 3.52 4.05 3.07
N PRO A 130 3.57 5.14 2.28
CA PRO A 130 4.83 5.63 1.72
C PRO A 130 5.86 6.02 2.79
N VAL A 131 5.41 6.64 3.89
CA VAL A 131 6.29 7.02 5.00
C VAL A 131 6.85 5.77 5.68
N MET A 132 6.01 4.77 5.99
CA MET A 132 6.46 3.51 6.59
C MET A 132 7.47 2.77 5.70
N GLY A 133 7.20 2.66 4.40
CA GLY A 133 8.11 1.99 3.47
C GLY A 133 9.44 2.71 3.33
N GLY A 134 9.42 4.05 3.23
CA GLY A 134 10.63 4.87 3.14
C GLY A 134 11.46 4.76 4.42
N PHE A 135 10.80 4.81 5.57
CA PHE A 135 11.41 4.65 6.89
C PHE A 135 12.11 3.30 7.07
N ILE A 136 11.43 2.18 6.80
CA ILE A 136 12.01 0.83 6.95
C ILE A 136 13.16 0.61 5.99
N THR A 137 13.01 1.07 4.74
CA THR A 137 14.07 1.00 3.74
C THR A 137 15.28 1.82 4.18
N GLY A 138 15.06 2.98 4.81
CA GLY A 138 16.09 3.82 5.40
C GLY A 138 16.85 3.08 6.51
N ILE A 139 16.14 2.55 7.51
CA ILE A 139 16.75 1.78 8.62
C ILE A 139 17.54 0.58 8.11
N CYS A 140 16.95 -0.20 7.21
CA CYS A 140 17.63 -1.37 6.65
C CYS A 140 18.93 -0.96 5.94
N THR A 141 18.90 0.14 5.19
CA THR A 141 20.06 0.65 4.47
C THR A 141 21.13 1.16 5.46
N THR A 142 20.76 1.94 6.48
CA THR A 142 21.68 2.40 7.53
C THR A 142 22.38 1.21 8.20
N ILE A 143 21.63 0.19 8.63
CA ILE A 143 22.21 -0.97 9.31
C ILE A 143 23.12 -1.77 8.37
N ILE A 144 22.75 -1.94 7.09
CA ILE A 144 23.63 -2.58 6.10
C ILE A 144 24.96 -1.80 6.00
N LEU A 145 24.90 -0.48 5.87
CA LEU A 145 26.10 0.36 5.79
C LEU A 145 26.95 0.26 7.08
N MET A 146 26.34 0.15 8.27
CA MET A 146 27.05 -0.11 9.54
C MET A 146 27.78 -1.45 9.56
N GLN A 147 27.27 -2.45 8.83
CA GLN A 147 27.84 -3.79 8.76
C GLN A 147 28.99 -3.91 7.73
N VAL A 148 28.98 -3.10 6.66
CA VAL A 148 29.98 -3.15 5.58
C VAL A 148 31.45 -3.11 6.08
N PRO A 149 31.85 -2.20 6.99
CA PRO A 149 33.21 -2.17 7.54
C PRO A 149 33.69 -3.49 8.15
N LYS A 150 32.80 -4.29 8.76
CA LYS A 150 33.14 -5.59 9.34
C LYS A 150 33.53 -6.63 8.29
N LEU A 151 33.03 -6.52 7.06
CA LEU A 151 33.46 -7.39 5.96
C LEU A 151 34.93 -7.13 5.62
N PHE A 152 35.37 -5.87 5.67
CA PHE A 152 36.74 -5.46 5.43
C PHE A 152 37.70 -5.78 6.60
N GLY A 153 37.21 -6.35 7.70
CA GLY A 153 38.00 -6.64 8.90
C GLY A 153 38.05 -5.51 9.93
N GLY A 154 37.29 -4.43 9.72
CA GLY A 154 37.13 -3.34 10.67
C GLY A 154 36.04 -3.59 11.73
N THR A 155 35.82 -2.60 12.58
CA THR A 155 34.71 -2.59 13.55
C THR A 155 33.42 -2.08 12.93
N ALA A 156 32.28 -2.25 13.61
CA ALA A 156 31.00 -1.68 13.16
C ALA A 156 31.12 -0.18 12.89
N GLY A 157 30.53 0.32 11.81
CA GLY A 157 30.37 1.76 11.61
C GLY A 157 29.40 2.37 12.62
N THR A 158 29.61 3.64 12.94
CA THR A 158 28.78 4.45 13.84
C THR A 158 28.35 5.73 13.16
N GLY A 159 27.24 6.30 13.62
CA GLY A 159 26.75 7.59 13.13
C GLY A 159 25.81 7.51 11.92
N GLU A 160 25.43 8.68 11.42
CA GLU A 160 24.57 8.87 10.25
C GLU A 160 25.36 8.71 8.93
N LEU A 161 24.68 8.77 7.78
CA LEU A 161 25.26 8.42 6.48
C LEU A 161 26.61 9.09 6.16
N LEU A 162 26.79 10.38 6.51
CA LEU A 162 28.03 11.11 6.22
C LEU A 162 29.21 10.61 7.08
N GLU A 163 28.97 10.40 8.38
CA GLU A 163 29.97 9.85 9.30
C GLU A 163 30.31 8.41 8.93
N LEU A 164 29.28 7.64 8.58
CA LEU A 164 29.39 6.25 8.17
C LEU A 164 30.17 6.10 6.85
N ALA A 165 29.93 6.99 5.88
CA ALA A 165 30.69 7.05 4.64
C ALA A 165 32.17 7.37 4.91
N GLY A 166 32.47 8.29 5.84
CA GLY A 166 33.83 8.57 6.29
C GLY A 166 34.50 7.34 6.93
N HIS A 167 33.80 6.63 7.81
CA HIS A 167 34.30 5.40 8.46
C HIS A 167 34.53 4.27 7.46
N ILE A 168 33.62 4.08 6.50
CA ILE A 168 33.80 3.13 5.38
C ILE A 168 35.02 3.52 4.55
N GLY A 169 35.17 4.80 4.20
CA GLY A 169 36.34 5.31 3.47
C GLY A 169 37.66 5.05 4.18
N ASN A 170 37.73 5.28 5.49
CA ASN A 170 38.91 4.99 6.29
C ASN A 170 39.21 3.48 6.36
N THR A 171 38.18 2.65 6.51
CA THR A 171 38.33 1.19 6.57
C THR A 171 38.75 0.59 5.23
N LEU A 172 38.33 1.19 4.10
CA LEU A 172 38.76 0.80 2.75
C LEU A 172 40.27 0.96 2.53
N GLY A 173 40.94 1.82 3.32
CA GLY A 173 42.40 1.93 3.31
C GLY A 173 43.13 0.73 3.94
N GLN A 174 42.45 -0.09 4.74
CA GLN A 174 43.02 -1.20 5.51
C GLN A 174 42.23 -2.50 5.32
N ILE A 175 42.01 -2.91 4.06
CA ILE A 175 41.18 -4.08 3.74
C ILE A 175 41.87 -5.38 4.14
N HIS A 176 41.23 -6.16 5.01
CA HIS A 176 41.60 -7.53 5.32
C HIS A 176 40.98 -8.50 4.31
N VAL A 177 41.71 -8.80 3.24
CA VAL A 177 41.24 -9.61 2.09
C VAL A 177 40.65 -10.97 2.48
N PRO A 178 41.23 -11.77 3.40
CA PRO A 178 40.63 -13.06 3.80
C PRO A 178 39.24 -12.91 4.43
N SER A 179 39.04 -11.86 5.23
CA SER A 179 37.75 -11.53 5.84
C SER A 179 36.73 -11.18 4.76
N LEU A 180 37.13 -10.34 3.81
CA LEU A 180 36.27 -9.91 2.71
C LEU A 180 35.83 -11.09 1.85
N ILE A 181 36.76 -11.96 1.45
CA ILE A 181 36.46 -13.17 0.65
C ILE A 181 35.47 -14.06 1.40
N MET A 182 35.74 -14.36 2.67
CA MET A 182 34.85 -15.20 3.49
C MET A 182 33.44 -14.61 3.60
N GLY A 183 33.34 -13.31 3.87
CA GLY A 183 32.05 -12.61 3.99
C GLY A 183 31.29 -12.56 2.67
N VAL A 184 31.96 -12.24 1.55
CA VAL A 184 31.33 -12.18 0.22
C VAL A 184 30.87 -13.57 -0.23
N ILE A 185 31.67 -14.62 -0.03
CA ILE A 185 31.27 -15.99 -0.35
C ILE A 185 30.04 -16.39 0.48
N ALA A 186 30.04 -16.12 1.79
CA ALA A 186 28.89 -16.39 2.65
C ALA A 186 27.64 -15.64 2.17
N LEU A 187 27.78 -14.37 1.79
CA LEU A 187 26.68 -13.54 1.28
C LEU A 187 26.13 -14.09 -0.03
N VAL A 188 26.99 -14.45 -1.00
CA VAL A 188 26.57 -15.04 -2.27
C VAL A 188 25.83 -16.36 -2.05
N ILE A 189 26.34 -17.23 -1.16
CA ILE A 189 25.67 -18.48 -0.81
C ILE A 189 24.28 -18.22 -0.23
N LEU A 190 24.14 -17.24 0.67
CA LEU A 190 22.85 -16.89 1.27
C LEU A 190 21.85 -16.36 0.24
N LEU A 191 22.28 -15.44 -0.63
CA LEU A 191 21.44 -14.86 -1.67
C LEU A 191 21.02 -15.91 -2.71
N ALA A 192 21.94 -16.80 -3.11
CA ALA A 192 21.63 -17.92 -3.99
C ALA A 192 20.66 -18.90 -3.33
N ALA A 193 20.90 -19.28 -2.07
CA ALA A 193 20.01 -20.17 -1.31
C ALA A 193 18.61 -19.56 -1.13
N LYS A 194 18.51 -18.24 -0.93
CA LYS A 194 17.22 -17.55 -0.86
C LYS A 194 16.40 -17.69 -2.14
N LYS A 195 17.05 -17.75 -3.30
CA LYS A 195 16.37 -17.94 -4.59
C LYS A 195 16.08 -19.42 -4.89
N LEU A 196 17.00 -20.31 -4.57
CA LEU A 196 16.93 -21.73 -4.96
C LEU A 196 16.21 -22.62 -3.93
N ILE A 197 16.45 -22.38 -2.63
CA ILE A 197 15.94 -23.20 -1.51
C ILE A 197 15.51 -22.31 -0.32
N PRO A 198 14.56 -21.36 -0.51
CA PRO A 198 14.24 -20.32 0.48
C PRO A 198 13.85 -20.82 1.88
N LYS A 199 13.32 -22.04 1.97
CA LYS A 199 12.86 -22.66 3.23
C LYS A 199 13.99 -23.35 4.01
N PHE A 200 15.15 -23.56 3.40
CA PHE A 200 16.28 -24.22 4.05
C PHE A 200 17.07 -23.22 4.89
N PRO A 201 17.40 -23.52 6.17
CA PRO A 201 18.05 -22.59 7.10
C PRO A 201 19.54 -22.40 6.82
N MET A 202 19.87 -21.85 5.65
CA MET A 202 21.25 -21.70 5.18
C MET A 202 22.10 -20.85 6.13
N ALA A 203 21.50 -19.87 6.81
CA ALA A 203 22.18 -19.06 7.82
C ALA A 203 22.73 -19.92 8.98
N VAL A 204 21.93 -20.86 9.51
CA VAL A 204 22.37 -21.76 10.60
C VAL A 204 23.45 -22.71 10.11
N VAL A 205 23.33 -23.22 8.89
CA VAL A 205 24.35 -24.07 8.27
C VAL A 205 25.66 -23.31 8.10
N LEU A 206 25.64 -22.07 7.61
CA LEU A 206 26.84 -21.24 7.47
C LEU A 206 27.47 -20.91 8.82
N MET A 207 26.68 -20.67 9.86
CA MET A 207 27.19 -20.51 11.22
C MET A 207 27.92 -21.77 11.72
N ALA A 208 27.31 -22.94 11.51
CA ALA A 208 27.92 -24.22 11.90
C ALA A 208 29.21 -24.49 11.11
N VAL A 209 29.19 -24.28 9.79
CA VAL A 209 30.37 -24.41 8.92
C VAL A 209 31.46 -23.42 9.35
N GLY A 210 31.12 -22.16 9.60
CA GLY A 210 32.07 -21.15 10.09
C GLY A 210 32.71 -21.55 11.42
N ALA A 211 31.93 -22.06 12.37
CA ALA A 211 32.45 -22.55 13.65
C ALA A 211 33.37 -23.77 13.47
N LEU A 212 33.00 -24.73 12.61
CA LEU A 212 33.82 -25.90 12.30
C LEU A 212 35.11 -25.49 11.60
N MET A 213 35.05 -24.55 10.66
CA MET A 213 36.23 -23.99 10.00
C MET A 213 37.17 -23.38 11.03
N THR A 214 36.69 -22.51 11.93
CA THR A 214 37.54 -21.93 12.97
C THR A 214 38.15 -22.95 13.92
N LYS A 215 37.47 -24.08 14.14
CA LYS A 215 37.95 -25.15 15.02
C LYS A 215 39.03 -26.02 14.36
N PHE A 216 38.89 -26.32 13.07
CA PHE A 216 39.75 -27.27 12.36
C PHE A 216 40.79 -26.61 11.42
N LEU A 217 40.58 -25.35 11.04
CA LEU A 217 41.50 -24.55 10.23
C LEU A 217 42.05 -23.39 11.07
N PRO A 218 43.24 -22.86 10.72
CA PRO A 218 43.86 -21.74 11.42
C PRO A 218 43.22 -20.38 11.05
N VAL A 219 41.89 -20.28 11.10
CA VAL A 219 41.11 -19.09 10.71
C VAL A 219 41.52 -17.85 11.50
N ARG A 220 41.85 -18.02 12.79
CA ARG A 220 42.34 -16.93 13.64
C ARG A 220 43.75 -16.49 13.28
N GLU A 221 44.60 -17.42 12.84
CA GLU A 221 45.96 -17.12 12.38
C GLU A 221 45.94 -16.40 11.03
N TRP A 222 44.89 -16.61 10.22
CA TRP A 222 44.62 -15.82 9.03
C TRP A 222 44.15 -14.38 9.33
N GLY A 223 44.11 -13.96 10.60
CA GLY A 223 43.70 -12.62 11.01
C GLY A 223 42.18 -12.37 10.99
N ILE A 224 41.38 -13.42 10.74
CA ILE A 224 39.92 -13.29 10.69
C ILE A 224 39.37 -13.19 12.12
N GLN A 225 38.66 -12.09 12.40
CA GLN A 225 38.05 -11.85 13.70
C GLN A 225 36.91 -12.85 13.97
N THR A 226 36.89 -13.39 15.19
CA THR A 226 35.82 -14.24 15.71
C THR A 226 35.14 -13.56 16.88
N LEU A 227 33.90 -13.97 17.20
CA LEU A 227 33.23 -13.45 18.41
C LEU A 227 34.03 -13.74 19.68
N SER A 228 33.87 -12.88 20.69
CA SER A 228 34.44 -13.08 22.01
C SER A 228 33.83 -14.30 22.70
N ALA A 229 34.64 -15.05 23.45
CA ALA A 229 34.15 -16.14 24.28
C ALA A 229 33.21 -15.62 25.38
N VAL A 230 32.18 -16.39 25.69
CA VAL A 230 31.14 -16.03 26.66
C VAL A 230 31.16 -17.03 27.81
N GLN A 231 31.11 -16.53 29.05
CA GLN A 231 31.01 -17.39 30.23
C GLN A 231 29.62 -18.03 30.33
N THR A 232 29.59 -19.27 30.78
CA THR A 232 28.34 -20.01 31.04
C THR A 232 27.61 -19.41 32.24
N GLY A 233 26.30 -19.23 32.12
CA GLY A 233 25.46 -18.74 33.21
C GLY A 233 24.25 -17.95 32.73
N LEU A 234 23.17 -18.01 33.52
CA LEU A 234 21.99 -17.18 33.29
C LEU A 234 22.16 -15.77 33.87
N PRO A 235 21.45 -14.77 33.31
CA PRO A 235 21.45 -13.43 33.88
C PRO A 235 20.89 -13.47 35.30
N ARG A 236 21.61 -12.81 36.23
CA ARG A 236 21.15 -12.64 37.60
C ARG A 236 20.24 -11.43 37.68
N TRP A 237 19.12 -11.59 38.36
CA TRP A 237 18.25 -10.46 38.71
C TRP A 237 18.98 -9.57 39.71
N LYS A 238 19.15 -8.29 39.38
CA LYS A 238 19.80 -7.29 40.22
C LYS A 238 18.89 -6.09 40.37
N ALA A 239 18.82 -5.55 41.58
CA ALA A 239 18.22 -4.24 41.79
C ALA A 239 19.06 -3.18 41.05
N VAL A 240 18.37 -2.23 40.43
CA VAL A 240 18.97 -1.13 39.69
C VAL A 240 19.41 -0.06 40.69
N ASP A 241 20.68 0.36 40.63
CA ASP A 241 21.23 1.39 41.50
C ASP A 241 20.88 2.79 40.98
N LEU A 242 19.77 3.34 41.47
CA LEU A 242 19.27 4.67 41.07
C LEU A 242 20.24 5.81 41.39
N SER A 243 21.27 5.58 42.22
CA SER A 243 22.29 6.60 42.53
C SER A 243 23.40 6.68 41.47
N ALA A 244 23.45 5.74 40.53
CA ALA A 244 24.53 5.65 39.53
C ALA A 244 24.52 6.78 38.49
N VAL A 245 23.38 7.44 38.28
CA VAL A 245 23.23 8.59 37.36
C VAL A 245 22.33 9.65 38.02
N PRO A 246 22.61 10.95 37.85
CA PRO A 246 21.68 11.99 38.26
C PRO A 246 20.29 11.78 37.65
N LEU A 247 19.26 11.91 38.48
CA LEU A 247 17.87 11.64 38.08
C LEU A 247 17.44 12.45 36.83
N LYS A 248 17.89 13.71 36.73
CA LYS A 248 17.60 14.58 35.59
C LYS A 248 18.13 14.01 34.27
N ASP A 249 19.36 13.51 34.28
CA ASP A 249 20.01 12.95 33.09
C ASP A 249 19.36 11.63 32.73
N ALA A 250 19.10 10.77 33.73
CA ALA A 250 18.37 9.53 33.54
C ALA A 250 17.01 9.75 32.86
N ILE A 251 16.23 10.74 33.32
CA ILE A 251 14.92 11.09 32.75
C ILE A 251 15.05 11.61 31.31
N THR A 252 16.01 12.50 31.05
CA THR A 252 16.14 13.21 29.76
C THR A 252 16.68 12.30 28.66
N ILE A 253 17.74 11.54 28.97
CA ILE A 253 18.37 10.60 28.03
C ILE A 253 17.39 9.47 27.69
N SER A 254 16.77 8.87 28.71
CA SER A 254 15.84 7.76 28.51
C SER A 254 14.57 8.15 27.75
N LEU A 255 14.11 9.40 27.85
CA LEU A 255 12.96 9.86 27.08
C LEU A 255 13.23 9.76 25.58
N SER A 256 14.42 10.23 25.15
CA SER A 256 14.83 10.17 23.74
C SER A 256 14.89 8.72 23.25
N VAL A 257 15.48 7.82 24.04
CA VAL A 257 15.56 6.38 23.72
C VAL A 257 14.17 5.74 23.68
N ALA A 258 13.27 6.09 24.61
CA ALA A 258 11.91 5.56 24.64
C ALA A 258 11.07 6.03 23.44
N VAL A 259 11.22 7.28 23.01
CA VAL A 259 10.59 7.80 21.79
C VAL A 259 11.06 7.04 20.56
N VAL A 260 12.36 6.75 20.48
CA VAL A 260 12.94 5.95 19.40
C VAL A 260 12.38 4.53 19.40
N ILE A 261 12.39 3.84 20.55
CA ILE A 261 11.84 2.48 20.67
C ILE A 261 10.37 2.44 20.28
N MET A 262 9.57 3.39 20.78
CA MET A 262 8.16 3.51 20.42
C MET A 262 7.99 3.71 18.91
N ALA A 263 8.65 4.71 18.34
CA ALA A 263 8.49 5.06 16.93
C ALA A 263 8.94 3.90 16.04
N GLU A 264 10.18 3.42 16.22
CA GLU A 264 10.74 2.39 15.36
C GLU A 264 9.99 1.06 15.46
N THR A 265 9.68 0.62 16.69
CA THR A 265 9.01 -0.66 16.86
C THR A 265 7.59 -0.62 16.33
N LEU A 266 6.79 0.39 16.70
CA LEU A 266 5.39 0.44 16.24
C LEU A 266 5.29 0.59 14.73
N LEU A 267 6.16 1.39 14.12
CA LEU A 267 6.20 1.56 12.67
C LEU A 267 6.55 0.26 11.96
N ALA A 268 7.60 -0.42 12.44
CA ALA A 268 8.02 -1.69 11.87
C ALA A 268 6.91 -2.75 12.03
N GLU A 269 6.32 -2.86 13.22
CA GLU A 269 5.21 -3.79 13.48
C GLU A 269 4.00 -3.53 12.59
N ASN A 270 3.60 -2.28 12.42
CA ASN A 270 2.47 -1.92 11.57
C ASN A 270 2.75 -2.21 10.10
N ASN A 271 3.97 -1.98 9.63
CA ASN A 271 4.34 -2.37 8.27
C ASN A 271 4.22 -3.89 8.08
N PHE A 272 4.79 -4.69 8.99
CA PHE A 272 4.65 -6.15 8.90
C PHE A 272 3.19 -6.60 9.01
N ALA A 273 2.38 -5.93 9.84
CA ALA A 273 0.94 -6.18 9.98
C ALA A 273 0.18 -5.88 8.68
N GLN A 274 0.47 -4.76 8.02
CA GLN A 274 -0.13 -4.39 6.74
C GLN A 274 0.29 -5.35 5.63
N LYS A 275 1.59 -5.66 5.53
CA LYS A 275 2.15 -6.61 4.57
C LYS A 275 1.52 -8.00 4.70
N ASN A 276 1.38 -8.48 5.94
CA ASN A 276 0.85 -9.81 6.24
C ASN A 276 -0.65 -9.85 6.55
N ARG A 277 -1.35 -8.73 6.38
CA ARG A 277 -2.81 -8.60 6.51
C ARG A 277 -3.37 -9.04 7.88
N TYR A 278 -2.68 -8.67 8.95
CA TYR A 278 -3.21 -8.80 10.32
C TYR A 278 -3.33 -7.42 10.98
N ARG A 279 -4.02 -7.37 12.13
CA ARG A 279 -4.16 -6.15 12.93
C ARG A 279 -3.43 -6.32 14.25
N ILE A 280 -2.90 -5.22 14.75
CA ILE A 280 -2.27 -5.13 16.07
C ILE A 280 -2.96 -4.06 16.90
N ASN A 281 -2.80 -4.16 18.21
CA ASN A 281 -3.23 -3.12 19.14
C ASN A 281 -1.99 -2.33 19.58
N ASP A 282 -1.71 -1.22 18.88
CA ASP A 282 -0.52 -0.40 19.09
C ASP A 282 -0.31 0.01 20.56
N ASN A 283 -1.41 0.26 21.28
CA ASN A 283 -1.30 0.61 22.68
C ASN A 283 -0.87 -0.60 23.54
N GLN A 284 -1.40 -1.80 23.26
CA GLN A 284 -0.95 -2.99 23.97
C GLN A 284 0.52 -3.34 23.64
N GLU A 285 0.98 -3.05 22.42
CA GLU A 285 2.40 -3.22 22.07
C GLU A 285 3.32 -2.32 22.91
N LEU A 286 2.93 -1.06 23.18
CA LEU A 286 3.66 -0.20 24.11
C LEU A 286 3.82 -0.81 25.51
N LEU A 287 2.78 -1.50 26.01
CA LEU A 287 2.86 -2.25 27.25
C LEU A 287 3.85 -3.42 27.14
N ALA A 288 3.82 -4.17 26.03
CA ALA A 288 4.77 -5.26 25.79
C ALA A 288 6.22 -4.77 25.74
N PHE A 289 6.49 -3.64 25.08
CA PHE A 289 7.83 -3.04 25.03
C PHE A 289 8.30 -2.60 26.42
N SER A 290 7.40 -1.97 27.20
CA SER A 290 7.68 -1.54 28.56
C SER A 290 8.04 -2.74 29.46
N LEU A 291 7.22 -3.79 29.46
CA LEU A 291 7.46 -5.00 30.26
C LEU A 291 8.76 -5.71 29.86
N GLY A 292 9.04 -5.81 28.56
CA GLY A 292 10.32 -6.33 28.08
C GLY A 292 11.51 -5.51 28.59
N ASN A 293 11.44 -4.18 28.52
CA ASN A 293 12.51 -3.29 28.98
C ASN A 293 12.65 -3.29 30.52
N PHE A 294 11.57 -3.49 31.28
CA PHE A 294 11.68 -3.73 32.73
C PHE A 294 12.49 -4.99 33.03
N ALA A 295 12.26 -6.10 32.30
CA ALA A 295 13.08 -7.29 32.45
C ALA A 295 14.54 -7.07 32.00
N ALA A 296 14.76 -6.29 30.94
CA ALA A 296 16.10 -5.92 30.50
C ALA A 296 16.85 -5.16 31.61
N ALA A 297 16.22 -4.15 32.22
CA ALA A 297 16.80 -3.38 33.32
C ALA A 297 17.17 -4.26 34.52
N LEU A 298 16.25 -5.13 34.95
CA LEU A 298 16.47 -6.00 36.11
C LEU A 298 17.52 -7.11 35.87
N THR A 299 17.82 -7.42 34.61
CA THR A 299 18.87 -8.37 34.22
C THR A 299 20.19 -7.68 33.87
N GLY A 300 20.25 -6.36 33.99
CA GLY A 300 21.43 -5.54 33.74
C GLY A 300 21.70 -5.26 32.26
N CYS A 301 20.73 -5.48 31.38
CA CYS A 301 20.86 -5.28 29.94
C CYS A 301 20.61 -3.82 29.55
N CYS A 302 21.04 -3.45 28.35
CA CYS A 302 20.65 -2.21 27.69
C CYS A 302 19.19 -2.29 27.20
N PRO A 303 18.60 -1.15 26.79
CA PRO A 303 17.26 -1.12 26.24
C PRO A 303 17.12 -2.03 25.02
N ILE A 304 15.96 -2.66 24.93
CA ILE A 304 15.58 -3.58 23.88
C ILE A 304 14.49 -2.95 23.01
N ASN A 305 14.43 -3.37 21.75
CA ASN A 305 13.62 -2.78 20.71
C ASN A 305 13.09 -3.86 19.76
N GLY A 306 12.14 -3.47 18.93
CA GLY A 306 11.72 -4.25 17.79
C GLY A 306 12.82 -4.46 16.78
N SER A 307 12.87 -5.64 16.17
CA SER A 307 13.95 -5.96 15.23
C SER A 307 13.41 -6.40 13.88
N VAL A 308 13.58 -5.52 12.90
CA VAL A 308 13.19 -5.74 11.50
C VAL A 308 13.93 -6.95 10.92
N SER A 309 15.24 -7.07 11.18
CA SER A 309 16.07 -8.16 10.65
C SER A 309 15.62 -9.54 11.13
N ARG A 310 15.40 -9.69 12.45
CA ARG A 310 14.93 -10.95 13.06
C ARG A 310 13.50 -11.30 12.62
N THR A 311 12.64 -10.29 12.52
CA THR A 311 11.26 -10.46 12.05
C THR A 311 11.22 -10.92 10.60
N ALA A 312 12.01 -10.29 9.71
CA ALA A 312 12.10 -10.68 8.30
C ALA A 312 12.61 -12.12 8.13
N MET A 313 13.56 -12.55 8.95
CA MET A 313 14.00 -13.95 8.97
C MET A 313 12.91 -14.90 9.49
N GLY A 314 12.20 -14.51 10.56
CA GLY A 314 11.05 -15.27 11.06
C GLY A 314 10.00 -15.50 9.98
N GLU A 315 9.67 -14.45 9.22
CA GLU A 315 8.77 -14.51 8.07
C GLU A 315 9.28 -15.47 6.99
N GLN A 316 10.58 -15.38 6.63
CA GLN A 316 11.21 -16.27 5.66
C GLN A 316 11.07 -17.76 6.05
N TYR A 317 11.25 -18.09 7.34
CA TYR A 317 11.12 -19.45 7.87
C TYR A 317 9.70 -19.81 8.31
N GLN A 318 8.72 -19.00 7.93
CA GLN A 318 7.29 -19.25 8.16
C GLN A 318 6.86 -19.29 9.64
N GLY A 319 7.51 -18.52 10.52
CA GLY A 319 6.99 -18.24 11.86
C GLY A 319 5.59 -17.62 11.77
N LYS A 320 4.64 -18.14 12.55
CA LYS A 320 3.22 -17.78 12.50
C LYS A 320 2.69 -17.19 13.80
N THR A 321 3.34 -17.44 14.93
CA THR A 321 2.90 -16.92 16.24
C THR A 321 4.08 -16.53 17.13
N GLN A 322 3.78 -15.88 18.26
CA GLN A 322 4.78 -15.57 19.29
C GLN A 322 5.35 -16.80 20.00
N LEU A 323 4.86 -18.01 19.71
CA LEU A 323 5.58 -19.23 20.07
C LEU A 323 7.01 -19.21 19.50
N THR A 324 7.20 -18.58 18.35
CA THR A 324 8.52 -18.33 17.75
C THR A 324 9.44 -17.57 18.71
N GLY A 325 8.95 -16.46 19.29
CA GLY A 325 9.70 -15.67 20.27
C GLY A 325 9.97 -16.44 21.56
N ILE A 326 8.99 -17.21 22.03
CA ILE A 326 9.16 -18.08 23.21
C ILE A 326 10.24 -19.13 22.98
N VAL A 327 10.19 -19.84 21.85
CA VAL A 327 11.20 -20.85 21.49
C VAL A 327 12.56 -20.21 21.35
N ALA A 328 12.66 -19.02 20.76
CA ALA A 328 13.92 -18.29 20.66
C ALA A 328 14.52 -17.97 22.04
N GLY A 329 13.71 -17.43 22.96
CA GLY A 329 14.15 -17.11 24.33
C GLY A 329 14.55 -18.34 25.15
N ILE A 330 13.77 -19.42 25.07
CA ILE A 330 14.10 -20.70 25.75
C ILE A 330 15.36 -21.32 25.15
N SER A 331 15.49 -21.32 23.82
CA SER A 331 16.69 -21.84 23.15
C SER A 331 17.94 -21.04 23.53
N MET A 332 17.82 -19.72 23.67
CA MET A 332 18.91 -18.86 24.15
C MET A 332 19.26 -19.17 25.61
N MET A 333 18.26 -19.44 26.45
CA MET A 333 18.48 -19.87 27.84
C MET A 333 19.26 -21.19 27.91
N ILE A 334 18.91 -22.18 27.09
CA ILE A 334 19.62 -23.45 26.98
C ILE A 334 21.07 -23.21 26.50
N LEU A 335 21.24 -22.35 25.51
CA LEU A 335 22.56 -21.95 24.99
C LEU A 335 23.46 -21.39 26.10
N LEU A 336 22.94 -20.50 26.93
CA LEU A 336 23.68 -19.87 28.02
C LEU A 336 24.07 -20.85 29.13
N LEU A 337 23.31 -21.93 29.31
CA LEU A 337 23.54 -22.95 30.34
C LEU A 337 24.57 -24.00 29.93
N CYS A 338 24.63 -24.39 28.65
CA CYS A 338 25.50 -25.48 28.22
C CYS A 338 26.21 -25.28 26.87
N GLY A 339 25.87 -24.23 26.11
CA GLY A 339 26.31 -24.02 24.73
C GLY A 339 27.26 -22.84 24.50
N THR A 340 27.62 -22.04 25.49
CA THR A 340 28.42 -20.80 25.28
C THR A 340 29.80 -21.05 24.67
N GLY A 341 30.37 -22.25 24.87
CA GLY A 341 31.70 -22.61 24.38
C GLY A 341 31.89 -22.56 22.86
N PHE A 342 30.83 -22.73 22.05
CA PHE A 342 30.99 -22.65 20.58
C PHE A 342 31.00 -21.21 20.05
N ILE A 343 30.45 -20.23 20.81
CA ILE A 343 30.24 -18.86 20.34
C ILE A 343 31.56 -18.24 19.87
N GLY A 344 32.64 -18.49 20.61
CA GLY A 344 33.97 -17.97 20.28
C GLY A 344 34.56 -18.49 18.97
N PHE A 345 33.99 -19.52 18.34
CA PHE A 345 34.44 -20.04 17.05
C PHE A 345 33.76 -19.36 15.86
N LEU A 346 32.73 -18.54 16.08
CA LEU A 346 31.98 -17.94 14.98
C LEU A 346 32.76 -16.80 14.31
N PRO A 347 33.09 -16.88 13.01
CA PRO A 347 33.75 -15.79 12.29
C PRO A 347 32.80 -14.61 12.08
N VAL A 348 33.26 -13.40 12.42
CA VAL A 348 32.48 -12.16 12.24
C VAL A 348 32.01 -11.96 10.79
N PRO A 349 32.83 -12.21 9.74
CA PRO A 349 32.40 -11.95 8.35
C PRO A 349 31.20 -12.78 7.90
N VAL A 350 31.09 -14.04 8.36
CA VAL A 350 29.95 -14.92 8.08
C VAL A 350 28.68 -14.36 8.73
N LEU A 351 28.79 -13.88 9.96
CA LEU A 351 27.67 -13.31 10.71
C LEU A 351 27.21 -11.99 10.09
N THR A 352 28.15 -11.15 9.66
CA THR A 352 27.88 -9.90 8.93
C THR A 352 27.12 -10.18 7.62
N ALA A 353 27.52 -11.21 6.86
CA ALA A 353 26.81 -11.62 5.65
C ALA A 353 25.37 -12.06 5.91
N ILE A 354 25.14 -12.79 7.01
CA ILE A 354 23.81 -13.20 7.47
C ILE A 354 22.91 -11.99 7.75
N VAL A 355 23.43 -10.98 8.46
CA VAL A 355 22.69 -9.74 8.77
C VAL A 355 22.33 -8.97 7.49
N ILE A 356 23.31 -8.74 6.60
CA ILE A 356 23.08 -8.03 5.34
C ILE A 356 22.04 -8.76 4.49
N SER A 357 22.13 -10.09 4.36
CA SER A 357 21.19 -10.88 3.56
C SER A 357 19.74 -10.77 4.05
N ALA A 358 19.51 -10.67 5.36
CA ALA A 358 18.16 -10.51 5.90
C ALA A 358 17.59 -9.10 5.64
N LEU A 359 18.40 -8.06 5.86
CA LEU A 359 17.97 -6.67 5.69
C LEU A 359 17.66 -6.34 4.23
N LEU A 360 18.42 -6.89 3.27
CA LEU A 360 18.09 -6.78 1.84
C LEU A 360 16.71 -7.36 1.50
N GLY A 361 16.20 -8.31 2.30
CA GLY A 361 14.85 -8.84 2.14
C GLY A 361 13.74 -8.00 2.77
N ALA A 362 14.09 -7.07 3.67
CA ALA A 362 13.16 -6.23 4.39
C ALA A 362 13.00 -4.83 3.77
N THR A 363 13.89 -4.42 2.86
CA THR A 363 13.75 -3.17 2.11
C THR A 363 12.53 -3.19 1.18
N GLU A 364 11.83 -2.06 1.07
CA GLU A 364 10.60 -1.94 0.26
C GLU A 364 10.80 -1.14 -1.04
N PHE A 365 11.93 -1.35 -1.74
CA PHE A 365 12.16 -0.66 -3.02
C PHE A 365 11.10 -1.00 -4.10
N GLU A 366 10.46 -2.16 -4.00
CA GLU A 366 9.32 -2.52 -4.88
C GLU A 366 8.12 -1.59 -4.68
N LEU A 367 7.85 -1.15 -3.43
CA LEU A 367 6.82 -0.17 -3.15
C LEU A 367 7.15 1.16 -3.83
N ALA A 368 8.40 1.63 -3.76
CA ALA A 368 8.82 2.86 -4.43
C ALA A 368 8.56 2.81 -5.95
N VAL A 369 8.85 1.69 -6.60
CA VAL A 369 8.56 1.48 -8.04
C VAL A 369 7.05 1.53 -8.33
N ARG A 370 6.24 0.90 -7.47
CA ARG A 370 4.77 0.95 -7.60
C ARG A 370 4.24 2.37 -7.39
N LEU A 371 4.71 3.07 -6.37
CA LEU A 371 4.35 4.46 -6.08
C LEU A 371 4.75 5.37 -7.25
N TRP A 372 5.93 5.18 -7.84
CA TRP A 372 6.35 5.97 -9.00
C TRP A 372 5.35 5.86 -10.15
N LYS A 373 4.78 4.67 -10.40
CA LYS A 373 3.76 4.46 -11.45
C LYS A 373 2.39 5.05 -11.11
N VAL A 374 2.00 5.08 -9.84
CA VAL A 374 0.66 5.48 -9.38
C VAL A 374 0.60 6.97 -8.98
N SER A 375 1.53 7.41 -8.13
CA SER A 375 1.58 8.76 -7.56
C SER A 375 3.02 9.21 -7.32
N ARG A 376 3.48 10.16 -8.15
CA ARG A 376 4.80 10.77 -8.01
C ARG A 376 4.97 11.47 -6.65
N THR A 377 3.91 12.08 -6.12
CA THR A 377 3.93 12.77 -4.82
C THR A 377 4.12 11.77 -3.67
N GLU A 378 3.42 10.65 -3.68
CA GLU A 378 3.63 9.59 -2.68
C GLU A 378 5.04 8.97 -2.79
N CYS A 379 5.57 8.83 -4.00
CA CYS A 379 6.95 8.40 -4.20
C CYS A 379 7.97 9.40 -3.62
N LEU A 380 7.73 10.71 -3.76
CA LEU A 380 8.54 11.74 -3.11
C LEU A 380 8.47 11.67 -1.58
N ILE A 381 7.30 11.38 -1.01
CA ILE A 381 7.15 11.17 0.44
C ILE A 381 8.00 9.98 0.90
N PHE A 382 7.97 8.87 0.16
CA PHE A 382 8.80 7.70 0.44
C PHE A 382 10.29 8.07 0.46
N PHE A 383 10.78 8.75 -0.58
CA PHE A 383 12.19 9.17 -0.65
C PHE A 383 12.55 10.22 0.41
N GLY A 384 11.63 11.13 0.73
CA GLY A 384 11.80 12.11 1.81
C GLY A 384 12.01 11.43 3.17
N ALA A 385 11.19 10.42 3.50
CA ALA A 385 11.38 9.62 4.70
C ALA A 385 12.68 8.80 4.65
N PHE A 386 12.97 8.14 3.52
CA PHE A 386 14.18 7.33 3.32
C PHE A 386 15.47 8.13 3.52
N PHE A 387 15.62 9.27 2.84
CA PHE A 387 16.80 10.12 2.99
C PHE A 387 16.81 10.85 4.33
N GLY A 388 15.64 11.19 4.88
CA GLY A 388 15.54 11.74 6.23
C GLY A 388 16.11 10.79 7.28
N VAL A 389 15.81 9.49 7.18
CA VAL A 389 16.39 8.47 8.07
C VAL A 389 17.89 8.34 7.88
N LEU A 390 18.38 8.31 6.64
CA LEU A 390 19.80 8.13 6.36
C LEU A 390 20.67 9.32 6.81
N LEU A 391 20.17 10.55 6.64
CA LEU A 391 20.95 11.76 6.82
C LEU A 391 20.79 12.36 8.23
N LEU A 392 19.61 12.22 8.83
CA LEU A 392 19.22 12.93 10.05
C LEU A 392 18.80 11.98 11.18
N GLY A 393 18.89 10.67 10.97
CA GLY A 393 18.46 9.65 11.91
C GLY A 393 16.97 9.31 11.85
N THR A 394 16.60 8.25 12.55
CA THR A 394 15.30 7.59 12.43
C THR A 394 14.13 8.48 12.84
N ILE A 395 14.24 9.20 13.96
CA ILE A 395 13.19 10.11 14.45
C ILE A 395 12.89 11.21 13.42
N ASN A 396 13.93 11.90 12.96
CA ASN A 396 13.79 13.04 12.05
C ASN A 396 13.25 12.58 10.69
N GLY A 397 13.69 11.42 10.20
CA GLY A 397 13.16 10.82 8.97
C GLY A 397 11.65 10.56 9.03
N VAL A 398 11.16 10.04 10.15
CA VAL A 398 9.71 9.84 10.38
C VAL A 398 8.96 11.16 10.40
N LEU A 399 9.46 12.16 11.15
CA LEU A 399 8.82 13.48 11.23
C LEU A 399 8.74 14.15 9.86
N ILE A 400 9.80 14.11 9.07
CA ILE A 400 9.82 14.62 7.70
C ILE A 400 8.74 13.91 6.85
N GLY A 401 8.69 12.57 6.91
CA GLY A 401 7.69 11.79 6.19
C GLY A 401 6.26 12.18 6.58
N ILE A 402 5.98 12.30 7.88
CA ILE A 402 4.66 12.72 8.40
C ILE A 402 4.31 14.13 7.90
N MET A 403 5.23 15.09 8.00
CA MET A 403 5.00 16.47 7.55
C MET A 403 4.72 16.55 6.04
N LEU A 404 5.47 15.79 5.23
CA LEU A 404 5.22 15.70 3.79
C LEU A 404 3.87 15.05 3.49
N SER A 405 3.49 14.00 4.22
CA SER A 405 2.19 13.33 4.06
C SER A 405 1.02 14.24 4.44
N PHE A 406 1.13 15.01 5.53
CA PHE A 406 0.11 16.00 5.90
C PHE A 406 0.03 17.12 4.87
N THR A 407 1.16 17.59 4.36
CA THR A 407 1.20 18.62 3.33
C THR A 407 0.51 18.13 2.05
N GLU A 408 0.78 16.90 1.61
CA GLU A 408 0.11 16.28 0.46
C GLU A 408 -1.40 16.14 0.69
N MET A 409 -1.83 15.68 1.87
CA MET A 409 -3.25 15.59 2.23
C MET A 409 -3.95 16.96 2.17
N ILE A 410 -3.31 18.02 2.66
CA ILE A 410 -3.83 19.39 2.62
C ILE A 410 -3.94 19.86 1.16
N ILE A 411 -2.90 19.67 0.34
CA ILE A 411 -2.90 20.05 -1.07
C ILE A 411 -4.01 19.32 -1.83
N ARG A 412 -4.19 18.03 -1.56
CA ARG A 412 -5.22 17.20 -2.20
C ARG A 412 -6.63 17.65 -1.81
N THR A 413 -6.83 18.06 -0.56
CA THR A 413 -8.10 18.62 -0.08
C THR A 413 -8.36 20.02 -0.66
N ALA A 414 -7.30 20.81 -0.88
CA ALA A 414 -7.39 22.14 -1.47
C ALA A 414 -7.72 22.11 -2.98
N LYS A 415 -7.41 21.02 -3.69
CA LYS A 415 -7.64 20.84 -5.13
C LYS A 415 -8.44 19.57 -5.42
N PRO A 416 -9.72 19.52 -5.03
CA PRO A 416 -10.54 18.33 -5.23
C PRO A 416 -10.93 18.11 -6.70
N ALA A 417 -11.42 16.91 -7.00
CA ALA A 417 -11.99 16.61 -8.31
C ALA A 417 -13.25 17.46 -8.55
N ARG A 418 -13.33 18.04 -9.75
CA ARG A 418 -14.35 19.02 -10.13
C ARG A 418 -14.57 18.98 -11.63
N CYS A 419 -15.80 19.14 -12.07
CA CYS A 419 -16.17 19.10 -13.49
C CYS A 419 -17.42 19.94 -13.77
N PHE A 420 -17.59 20.32 -15.03
CA PHE A 420 -18.85 20.88 -15.52
C PHE A 420 -19.68 19.76 -16.12
N LEU A 421 -20.98 19.79 -15.86
CA LEU A 421 -21.89 18.72 -16.26
C LEU A 421 -22.70 19.11 -17.49
N GLY A 422 -22.97 18.12 -18.32
CA GLY A 422 -23.87 18.18 -19.45
C GLY A 422 -24.72 16.94 -19.56
N ILE A 423 -25.42 16.81 -20.68
CA ILE A 423 -26.31 15.71 -20.98
C ILE A 423 -25.94 15.15 -22.34
N GLN A 424 -25.91 13.82 -22.43
CA GLN A 424 -25.81 13.16 -23.72
C GLN A 424 -27.16 13.18 -24.45
N THR A 425 -27.11 13.40 -25.76
CA THR A 425 -28.29 13.39 -26.64
C THR A 425 -29.15 12.13 -26.48
N GLY A 426 -30.43 12.35 -26.15
CA GLY A 426 -31.42 11.30 -25.92
C GLY A 426 -31.38 10.67 -24.53
N HIS A 427 -30.48 11.10 -23.64
CA HIS A 427 -30.39 10.63 -22.26
C HIS A 427 -30.84 11.71 -21.27
N SER A 428 -30.98 11.32 -20.00
CA SER A 428 -31.53 12.20 -18.95
C SER A 428 -30.62 12.41 -17.74
N HIS A 429 -29.45 11.75 -17.74
CA HIS A 429 -28.45 11.80 -16.67
C HIS A 429 -27.40 12.87 -16.96
N PHE A 430 -26.91 13.50 -15.89
CA PHE A 430 -25.85 14.50 -15.96
C PHE A 430 -24.48 13.83 -15.87
N ARG A 431 -23.61 14.11 -16.84
CA ARG A 431 -22.25 13.54 -16.96
C ARG A 431 -21.22 14.64 -17.16
N ASP A 432 -19.94 14.33 -16.95
CA ASP A 432 -18.86 15.29 -17.19
C ASP A 432 -18.80 15.62 -18.69
N LEU A 433 -18.77 16.91 -19.02
CA LEU A 433 -18.61 17.38 -20.41
C LEU A 433 -17.34 16.85 -21.08
N LYS A 434 -16.32 16.50 -20.28
CA LYS A 434 -15.05 15.95 -20.78
C LYS A 434 -15.08 14.44 -21.04
N GLU A 435 -16.14 13.73 -20.63
CA GLU A 435 -16.23 12.27 -20.75
C GLU A 435 -16.44 11.82 -22.20
N SER A 436 -17.18 12.59 -23.00
CA SER A 436 -17.43 12.29 -24.42
C SER A 436 -17.86 13.53 -25.20
N SER A 437 -17.51 13.59 -26.48
CA SER A 437 -17.97 14.63 -27.42
C SER A 437 -19.48 14.60 -27.67
N SER A 438 -20.18 13.53 -27.28
CA SER A 438 -21.64 13.42 -27.39
C SER A 438 -22.40 14.08 -26.22
N ILE A 439 -21.69 14.66 -25.25
CA ILE A 439 -22.26 15.27 -24.05
C ILE A 439 -22.21 16.79 -24.24
N HIS A 440 -23.37 17.43 -24.09
CA HIS A 440 -23.53 18.86 -24.34
C HIS A 440 -24.05 19.58 -23.10
N ALA A 441 -23.63 20.83 -22.90
CA ALA A 441 -24.14 21.66 -21.81
C ALA A 441 -25.62 21.99 -22.04
N VAL A 442 -26.35 22.24 -20.95
CA VAL A 442 -27.74 22.72 -21.03
C VAL A 442 -27.72 24.20 -21.38
N GLU A 443 -28.53 24.62 -22.36
CA GLU A 443 -28.53 26.03 -22.82
C GLU A 443 -28.76 27.01 -21.66
N HIS A 444 -27.91 28.05 -21.60
CA HIS A 444 -27.96 29.13 -20.61
C HIS A 444 -27.80 28.68 -19.14
N VAL A 445 -27.37 27.45 -18.87
CA VAL A 445 -27.19 26.93 -17.50
C VAL A 445 -25.79 26.36 -17.32
N VAL A 446 -25.08 26.86 -16.30
CA VAL A 446 -23.82 26.28 -15.84
C VAL A 446 -24.13 25.26 -14.75
N ILE A 447 -23.80 23.98 -14.97
CA ILE A 447 -23.92 22.94 -13.94
C ILE A 447 -22.51 22.54 -13.52
N TYR A 448 -22.16 22.79 -12.27
CA TYR A 448 -20.81 22.58 -11.75
C TYR A 448 -20.83 21.57 -10.60
N ARG A 449 -20.06 20.49 -10.72
CA ARG A 449 -19.91 19.46 -9.68
C ARG A 449 -18.64 19.66 -8.90
N PHE A 450 -18.77 19.75 -7.58
CA PHE A 450 -17.65 19.84 -6.65
C PHE A 450 -17.58 18.61 -5.75
N SER A 451 -16.50 17.83 -5.85
CA SER A 451 -16.41 16.49 -5.26
C SER A 451 -15.62 16.44 -3.95
N SER A 452 -15.84 17.40 -3.04
CA SER A 452 -15.21 17.44 -1.71
C SER A 452 -15.98 18.33 -0.74
N ASN A 453 -15.76 18.14 0.55
CA ASN A 453 -16.15 19.12 1.57
C ASN A 453 -15.65 20.52 1.20
N LEU A 454 -16.47 21.53 1.51
CA LEU A 454 -16.17 22.92 1.21
C LEU A 454 -15.58 23.58 2.45
N CYS A 455 -14.37 24.10 2.33
CA CYS A 455 -13.66 24.72 3.44
C CYS A 455 -12.81 25.90 2.99
N PHE A 456 -12.21 26.61 3.94
CA PHE A 456 -11.33 27.75 3.70
C PHE A 456 -10.22 27.47 2.67
N ALA A 457 -9.76 26.22 2.56
CA ALA A 457 -8.67 25.83 1.67
C ALA A 457 -9.06 25.72 0.19
N ASN A 458 -10.35 25.49 -0.12
CA ASN A 458 -10.79 25.18 -1.48
C ASN A 458 -11.99 26.01 -1.96
N VAL A 459 -12.64 26.81 -1.11
CA VAL A 459 -13.83 27.56 -1.54
C VAL A 459 -13.54 28.63 -2.61
N SER A 460 -12.34 29.22 -2.59
CA SER A 460 -11.90 30.17 -3.62
C SER A 460 -11.80 29.51 -5.00
N VAL A 461 -11.50 28.22 -5.03
CA VAL A 461 -11.40 27.41 -6.25
C VAL A 461 -12.79 27.20 -6.86
N LEU A 462 -13.80 26.91 -6.03
CA LEU A 462 -15.20 26.83 -6.44
C LEU A 462 -15.71 28.18 -6.97
N GLN A 463 -15.47 29.26 -6.22
CA GLN A 463 -15.90 30.60 -6.62
C GLN A 463 -15.33 30.97 -7.98
N LYS A 464 -14.00 30.82 -8.15
CA LYS A 464 -13.31 31.18 -9.38
C LYS A 464 -13.81 30.37 -10.57
N ASP A 465 -13.98 29.05 -10.43
CA ASP A 465 -14.49 28.22 -11.52
C ASP A 465 -15.89 28.63 -11.98
N ILE A 466 -16.78 28.94 -11.03
CA ILE A 466 -18.13 29.40 -11.35
C ILE A 466 -18.06 30.77 -12.04
N GLU A 467 -17.29 31.71 -11.51
CA GLU A 467 -17.14 33.05 -12.08
C GLU A 467 -16.54 33.01 -13.50
N ASP A 468 -15.51 32.19 -13.72
CA ASP A 468 -14.85 32.02 -15.02
C ASP A 468 -15.76 31.33 -16.06
N ALA A 469 -16.75 30.54 -15.62
CA ALA A 469 -17.68 29.82 -16.49
C ALA A 469 -18.93 30.62 -16.88
N ILE A 470 -19.20 31.76 -16.23
CA ILE A 470 -20.37 32.59 -16.52
C ILE A 470 -20.17 33.33 -17.84
N ARG A 471 -21.19 33.24 -18.70
CA ARG A 471 -21.31 33.97 -19.98
C ARG A 471 -22.40 35.04 -19.88
N GLU A 472 -22.43 35.98 -20.82
CA GLU A 472 -23.44 37.06 -20.84
C GLU A 472 -24.89 36.54 -20.92
N ASP A 473 -25.09 35.38 -21.55
CA ASP A 473 -26.40 34.74 -21.71
C ASP A 473 -26.73 33.74 -20.59
N THR A 474 -25.87 33.59 -19.58
CA THR A 474 -26.08 32.65 -18.47
C THR A 474 -27.25 33.09 -17.62
N ARG A 475 -28.25 32.22 -17.46
CA ARG A 475 -29.46 32.48 -16.66
C ARG A 475 -29.43 31.79 -15.30
N ALA A 476 -28.68 30.69 -15.17
CA ALA A 476 -28.48 30.06 -13.88
C ALA A 476 -27.15 29.32 -13.74
N VAL A 477 -26.77 29.16 -12.47
CA VAL A 477 -25.68 28.31 -12.00
C VAL A 477 -26.28 27.27 -11.05
N ILE A 478 -26.02 26.00 -11.31
CA ILE A 478 -26.39 24.88 -10.45
C ILE A 478 -25.11 24.24 -9.92
N LEU A 479 -24.89 24.35 -8.61
CA LEU A 479 -23.88 23.61 -7.89
C LEU A 479 -24.42 22.21 -7.55
N ASP A 480 -23.86 21.19 -8.21
CA ASP A 480 -23.97 19.79 -7.79
C ASP A 480 -23.04 19.60 -6.58
N ALA A 481 -23.65 19.60 -5.40
CA ALA A 481 -23.03 19.47 -4.10
C ALA A 481 -23.09 18.03 -3.57
N GLY A 482 -23.30 17.02 -4.44
CA GLY A 482 -23.33 15.62 -4.04
C GLY A 482 -22.05 15.13 -3.33
N GLY A 483 -20.90 15.77 -3.61
CA GLY A 483 -19.63 15.49 -2.93
C GLY A 483 -19.33 16.38 -1.71
N ILE A 484 -20.18 17.36 -1.39
CA ILE A 484 -20.02 18.25 -0.24
C ILE A 484 -20.69 17.60 0.97
N GLY A 485 -19.90 17.05 1.89
CA GLY A 485 -20.39 16.49 3.15
C GLY A 485 -20.45 17.49 4.30
N SER A 486 -19.58 18.52 4.27
CA SER A 486 -19.55 19.57 5.28
C SER A 486 -19.13 20.93 4.71
N ILE A 487 -19.56 22.00 5.37
CA ILE A 487 -19.22 23.40 5.07
C ILE A 487 -18.70 24.08 6.34
N ASP A 488 -17.56 24.78 6.25
CA ASP A 488 -17.07 25.65 7.33
C ASP A 488 -17.56 27.10 7.20
N ILE A 489 -17.29 27.93 8.21
CA ILE A 489 -17.77 29.33 8.24
C ILE A 489 -17.22 30.17 7.07
N THR A 490 -15.93 30.00 6.73
CA THR A 490 -15.31 30.73 5.62
C THR A 490 -15.93 30.34 4.28
N ALA A 491 -16.26 29.07 4.11
CA ALA A 491 -16.96 28.58 2.94
C ALA A 491 -18.39 29.11 2.85
N ALA A 492 -19.12 29.17 3.97
CA ALA A 492 -20.46 29.76 4.04
C ALA A 492 -20.45 31.25 3.65
N ASP A 493 -19.55 32.06 4.22
CA ASP A 493 -19.43 33.48 3.88
C ASP A 493 -19.06 33.71 2.41
N CYS A 494 -18.29 32.78 1.82
CA CYS A 494 -17.98 32.82 0.40
C CYS A 494 -19.20 32.48 -0.46
N LEU A 495 -19.97 31.44 -0.09
CA LEU A 495 -21.22 31.08 -0.77
C LEU A 495 -22.25 32.20 -0.70
N GLU A 496 -22.35 32.90 0.43
CA GLU A 496 -23.21 34.07 0.58
C GLU A 496 -22.85 35.18 -0.42
N ARG A 497 -21.56 35.53 -0.51
CA ARG A 497 -21.08 36.55 -1.45
C ARG A 497 -21.26 36.13 -2.90
N LEU A 498 -21.00 34.86 -3.22
CA LEU A 498 -21.24 34.31 -4.56
C LEU A 498 -22.73 34.39 -4.91
N TYR A 499 -23.61 33.97 -4.00
CA TYR A 499 -25.06 34.07 -4.18
C TYR A 499 -25.50 35.51 -4.42
N GLY A 500 -25.04 36.46 -3.59
CA GLY A 500 -25.32 37.88 -3.75
C GLY A 500 -24.87 38.42 -5.10
N SER A 501 -23.63 38.12 -5.52
CA SER A 501 -23.10 38.56 -6.82
C SER A 501 -23.87 37.99 -8.01
N LEU A 502 -24.27 36.72 -7.95
CA LEU A 502 -25.11 36.10 -8.99
C LEU A 502 -26.49 36.74 -9.05
N LYS A 503 -27.09 37.02 -7.89
CA LYS A 503 -28.41 37.68 -7.78
C LYS A 503 -28.38 39.09 -8.36
N GLU A 504 -27.33 39.87 -8.11
CA GLU A 504 -27.12 41.21 -8.71
C GLU A 504 -27.01 41.16 -10.24
N LYS A 505 -26.42 40.10 -10.79
CA LYS A 505 -26.33 39.85 -12.24
C LYS A 505 -27.63 39.28 -12.84
N GLY A 506 -28.66 39.04 -12.03
CA GLY A 506 -29.91 38.41 -12.47
C GLY A 506 -29.80 36.90 -12.75
N ILE A 507 -28.70 36.27 -12.31
CA ILE A 507 -28.43 34.84 -12.50
C ILE A 507 -28.98 34.07 -11.30
N ARG A 508 -29.80 33.04 -11.54
CA ARG A 508 -30.31 32.19 -10.45
C ARG A 508 -29.24 31.21 -9.99
N PHE A 509 -29.05 31.08 -8.68
CA PHE A 509 -28.13 30.10 -8.11
C PHE A 509 -28.91 28.98 -7.43
N TYR A 510 -28.53 27.74 -7.71
CA TYR A 510 -29.07 26.56 -7.02
C TYR A 510 -27.97 25.68 -6.45
N MET A 511 -28.18 25.19 -5.24
CA MET A 511 -27.37 24.13 -4.62
C MET A 511 -28.18 22.84 -4.54
N THR A 512 -27.62 21.74 -5.06
CA THR A 512 -28.34 20.47 -5.30
C THR A 512 -27.57 19.23 -4.89
N GLU A 513 -28.25 18.09 -4.78
CA GLU A 513 -27.68 16.74 -4.56
C GLU A 513 -26.94 16.51 -3.22
N HIS A 514 -26.78 17.52 -2.34
CA HIS A 514 -26.11 17.36 -1.05
C HIS A 514 -26.92 16.57 -0.01
N ILE A 515 -26.21 16.03 0.98
CA ILE A 515 -26.79 15.33 2.11
C ILE A 515 -27.54 16.27 3.06
N ALA A 516 -28.47 15.72 3.85
CA ALA A 516 -29.32 16.50 4.74
C ALA A 516 -28.55 17.31 5.81
N GLU A 517 -27.41 16.80 6.29
CA GLU A 517 -26.57 17.46 7.29
C GLU A 517 -26.07 18.83 6.84
N VAL A 518 -25.78 18.99 5.54
CA VAL A 518 -25.37 20.28 4.98
C VAL A 518 -26.47 21.33 5.12
N ASN A 519 -27.75 20.96 5.02
CA ASN A 519 -28.85 21.91 5.28
C ASN A 519 -28.90 22.38 6.73
N GLU A 520 -28.55 21.51 7.68
CA GLU A 520 -28.45 21.88 9.09
C GLU A 520 -27.29 22.86 9.32
N GLN A 521 -26.15 22.61 8.66
CA GLN A 521 -25.01 23.52 8.69
C GLN A 521 -25.34 24.87 8.05
N LEU A 522 -25.98 24.93 6.88
CA LEU A 522 -26.42 26.19 6.26
C LEU A 522 -27.28 27.02 7.21
N ARG A 523 -28.25 26.40 7.90
CA ARG A 523 -29.08 27.12 8.90
C ARG A 523 -28.27 27.64 10.08
N ARG A 524 -27.34 26.83 10.60
CA ARG A 524 -26.48 27.23 11.73
C ARG A 524 -25.47 28.32 11.35
N LEU A 525 -25.02 28.34 10.10
CA LEU A 525 -24.05 29.29 9.55
C LEU A 525 -24.71 30.56 8.99
N GLY A 526 -26.03 30.76 9.17
CA GLY A 526 -26.73 31.97 8.75
C GLY A 526 -27.29 31.95 7.32
N LEU A 527 -27.03 30.90 6.54
CA LEU A 527 -27.50 30.71 5.16
C LEU A 527 -28.88 30.01 5.06
N GLY A 528 -29.63 29.95 6.17
CA GLY A 528 -30.95 29.29 6.21
C GLY A 528 -31.95 29.88 5.21
N TYR A 529 -31.86 31.19 4.95
CA TYR A 529 -32.72 31.89 3.99
C TYR A 529 -32.57 31.34 2.56
N MET A 530 -31.42 30.79 2.17
CA MET A 530 -31.25 30.19 0.84
C MET A 530 -32.17 28.98 0.65
N VAL A 531 -32.47 28.26 1.73
CA VAL A 531 -33.44 27.16 1.72
C VAL A 531 -34.86 27.70 1.58
N GLU A 532 -35.18 28.76 2.32
CA GLU A 532 -36.51 29.41 2.33
C GLU A 532 -36.84 30.08 0.99
N GLU A 533 -35.86 30.78 0.38
CA GLU A 533 -35.96 31.38 -0.96
C GLU A 533 -35.95 30.34 -2.08
N GLY A 534 -35.71 29.07 -1.75
CA GLY A 534 -35.75 27.96 -2.68
C GLY A 534 -34.53 27.81 -3.59
N CYS A 535 -33.41 28.42 -3.22
CA CYS A 535 -32.12 28.22 -3.88
C CYS A 535 -31.52 26.84 -3.57
N VAL A 536 -32.01 26.16 -2.54
CA VAL A 536 -31.62 24.77 -2.23
C VAL A 536 -32.67 23.79 -2.75
N ARG A 537 -32.25 22.83 -3.58
CA ARG A 537 -33.12 21.78 -4.15
C ARG A 537 -32.52 20.40 -3.98
N ARG A 538 -33.39 19.39 -3.93
CA ARG A 538 -32.93 18.01 -3.74
C ARG A 538 -32.16 17.49 -4.94
N THR A 539 -32.56 17.86 -6.17
CA THR A 539 -31.93 17.37 -7.39
C THR A 539 -31.74 18.47 -8.43
N ILE A 540 -30.79 18.26 -9.34
CA ILE A 540 -30.55 19.14 -10.49
C ILE A 540 -31.83 19.28 -11.34
N HIS A 541 -32.58 18.18 -11.50
CA HIS A 541 -33.84 18.18 -12.27
C HIS A 541 -34.88 19.16 -11.69
N ILE A 542 -35.02 19.21 -10.37
CA ILE A 542 -35.97 20.13 -9.72
C ILE A 542 -35.52 21.58 -9.91
N ALA A 543 -34.22 21.86 -9.78
CA ALA A 543 -33.67 23.19 -10.03
C ALA A 543 -33.94 23.67 -11.47
N LEU A 544 -33.72 22.82 -12.47
CA LEU A 544 -34.04 23.14 -13.87
C LEU A 544 -35.54 23.37 -14.09
N LYS A 545 -36.40 22.55 -13.43
CA LYS A 545 -37.85 22.69 -13.51
C LYS A 545 -38.33 24.04 -12.96
N ASP A 546 -37.73 24.54 -11.88
CA ASP A 546 -38.03 25.85 -11.30
C ASP A 546 -37.69 27.02 -12.25
N MET A 547 -36.81 26.78 -13.22
CA MET A 547 -36.48 27.72 -14.29
C MET A 547 -37.38 27.57 -15.52
N GLY A 548 -38.32 26.62 -15.53
CA GLY A 548 -39.14 26.30 -16.69
C GLY A 548 -38.45 25.39 -17.71
N ILE A 549 -37.24 24.91 -17.43
CA ILE A 549 -36.50 23.99 -18.30
C ILE A 549 -36.94 22.56 -17.99
N ARG A 550 -37.58 21.90 -18.97
CA ARG A 550 -38.12 20.54 -18.83
C ARG A 550 -37.40 19.56 -19.76
N ARG A 551 -37.66 18.26 -19.56
CA ARG A 551 -37.17 17.21 -20.45
C ARG A 551 -38.01 17.15 -21.74
N PRO A 552 -37.41 16.84 -22.89
CA PRO A 552 -35.96 16.80 -23.14
C PRO A 552 -35.33 18.20 -23.00
N TYR A 553 -34.17 18.27 -22.34
CA TYR A 553 -33.56 19.55 -22.02
C TYR A 553 -32.92 20.17 -23.27
N PRO A 554 -32.99 21.51 -23.45
CA PRO A 554 -32.30 22.20 -24.54
C PRO A 554 -30.79 22.12 -24.33
N LEU A 555 -30.06 21.74 -25.38
CA LEU A 555 -28.61 21.54 -25.35
C LEU A 555 -27.90 22.57 -26.22
N GLU A 556 -26.74 23.05 -25.77
CA GLU A 556 -25.93 24.00 -26.53
C GLU A 556 -25.52 23.42 -27.90
N GLY A 557 -25.35 24.30 -28.89
CA GLY A 557 -24.91 23.94 -30.23
C GLY A 557 -26.04 23.54 -31.19
N GLY A 558 -27.31 23.78 -30.81
CA GLY A 558 -28.47 23.47 -31.65
C GLY A 558 -28.68 21.96 -31.82
N VAL A 559 -28.20 21.17 -30.86
CA VAL A 559 -28.26 19.71 -30.90
C VAL A 559 -29.62 19.25 -30.42
N ASP A 560 -30.34 18.52 -31.27
CA ASP A 560 -31.66 18.02 -30.91
C ASP A 560 -31.56 16.89 -29.87
N ASN A 561 -32.24 17.06 -28.75
CA ASN A 561 -32.22 16.13 -27.62
C ASN A 561 -33.43 15.19 -27.63
N VAL A 562 -33.83 14.74 -28.83
CA VAL A 562 -34.98 13.84 -28.98
C VAL A 562 -34.73 12.54 -28.23
N GLU A 563 -35.79 12.05 -27.60
CA GLU A 563 -35.74 10.79 -26.88
C GLU A 563 -35.48 9.63 -27.86
N LYS A 564 -34.33 8.97 -27.70
CA LYS A 564 -33.94 7.80 -28.50
C LYS A 564 -34.73 6.55 -28.08
N SER A 565 -34.85 5.57 -28.99
CA SER A 565 -35.44 4.27 -28.70
C SER A 565 -34.78 3.59 -27.49
N ALA A 566 -35.52 2.75 -26.78
CA ALA A 566 -35.02 2.05 -25.59
C ALA A 566 -33.80 1.16 -25.89
N SER A 567 -33.76 0.51 -27.06
CA SER A 567 -32.63 -0.29 -27.52
C SER A 567 -31.37 0.55 -27.72
N ARG A 568 -31.50 1.69 -28.40
CA ARG A 568 -30.36 2.58 -28.66
C ARG A 568 -29.83 3.21 -27.36
N LYS A 569 -30.71 3.57 -26.42
CA LYS A 569 -30.30 3.99 -25.07
C LYS A 569 -29.53 2.89 -24.33
N ARG A 570 -29.93 1.62 -24.45
CA ARG A 570 -29.23 0.48 -23.84
C ARG A 570 -27.83 0.30 -24.42
N ALA A 571 -27.69 0.34 -25.74
CA ALA A 571 -26.40 0.23 -26.42
C ALA A 571 -25.46 1.40 -26.04
N ASP A 572 -25.95 2.64 -26.16
CA ASP A 572 -25.21 3.85 -25.78
C ASP A 572 -24.75 3.76 -24.31
N ASN A 573 -25.62 3.31 -23.40
CA ASN A 573 -25.27 3.14 -21.99
C ASN A 573 -24.19 2.07 -21.75
N ARG A 574 -24.22 0.92 -22.45
CA ARG A 574 -23.20 -0.14 -22.27
C ARG A 574 -21.81 0.33 -22.69
N VAL A 575 -21.71 0.95 -23.86
CA VAL A 575 -20.44 1.51 -24.35
C VAL A 575 -19.93 2.56 -23.37
N GLN A 576 -20.83 3.39 -22.84
CA GLN A 576 -20.45 4.40 -21.87
C GLN A 576 -20.07 3.86 -20.50
N GLU A 577 -20.75 2.83 -19.99
CA GLU A 577 -20.31 2.15 -18.77
C GLU A 577 -18.88 1.61 -18.96
N PHE A 578 -18.57 1.12 -20.15
CA PHE A 578 -17.23 0.67 -20.50
C PHE A 578 -16.22 1.82 -20.55
N VAL A 579 -16.52 2.90 -21.28
CA VAL A 579 -15.66 4.09 -21.35
C VAL A 579 -15.48 4.73 -19.99
N TRP A 580 -16.53 4.82 -19.18
CA TRP A 580 -16.46 5.31 -17.81
C TRP A 580 -15.58 4.42 -16.92
N ALA A 581 -15.70 3.09 -17.05
CA ALA A 581 -14.93 2.14 -16.24
C ALA A 581 -13.44 2.12 -16.59
N PHE A 582 -13.09 2.23 -17.87
CA PHE A 582 -11.72 2.06 -18.36
C PHE A 582 -11.04 3.37 -18.82
N GLY A 583 -11.78 4.47 -18.91
CA GLY A 583 -11.27 5.79 -19.26
C GLY A 583 -10.49 5.77 -20.59
N SER A 584 -9.26 6.29 -20.55
CA SER A 584 -8.36 6.30 -21.71
C SER A 584 -7.89 4.91 -22.17
N GLU A 585 -8.07 3.87 -21.35
CA GLU A 585 -7.72 2.49 -21.70
C GLU A 585 -8.89 1.71 -22.29
N ALA A 586 -10.07 2.32 -22.44
CA ALA A 586 -11.28 1.66 -22.92
C ALA A 586 -11.08 0.99 -24.29
N GLU A 587 -10.46 1.66 -25.24
CA GLU A 587 -10.22 1.08 -26.57
C GLU A 587 -9.35 -0.20 -26.48
N GLN A 588 -8.24 -0.13 -25.75
CA GLN A 588 -7.34 -1.28 -25.55
C GLN A 588 -7.98 -2.43 -24.78
N GLU A 589 -8.81 -2.14 -23.77
CA GLU A 589 -9.47 -3.19 -23.00
C GLU A 589 -10.65 -3.81 -23.77
N MET A 590 -11.30 -3.04 -24.65
CA MET A 590 -12.31 -3.56 -25.57
C MET A 590 -11.67 -4.55 -26.56
N GLU A 591 -10.53 -4.19 -27.16
CA GLU A 591 -9.76 -5.10 -28.00
C GLU A 591 -9.32 -6.36 -27.25
N LYS A 592 -8.83 -6.23 -26.01
CA LYS A 592 -8.47 -7.39 -25.18
C LYS A 592 -9.67 -8.26 -24.84
N GLN A 593 -10.83 -7.67 -24.57
CA GLN A 593 -12.06 -8.43 -24.33
C GLN A 593 -12.49 -9.18 -25.57
N ILE A 594 -12.49 -8.53 -26.74
CA ILE A 594 -12.79 -9.18 -28.03
C ILE A 594 -11.82 -10.34 -28.26
N ALA A 595 -10.51 -10.12 -28.09
CA ALA A 595 -9.50 -11.17 -28.23
C ALA A 595 -9.70 -12.32 -27.24
N ARG A 596 -10.06 -12.03 -25.97
CA ARG A 596 -10.35 -13.07 -24.95
C ARG A 596 -11.64 -13.83 -25.24
N GLN A 597 -12.68 -13.15 -25.73
CA GLN A 597 -13.94 -13.79 -26.12
C GLN A 597 -13.68 -14.72 -27.28
N ILE A 598 -12.97 -14.27 -28.32
CA ILE A 598 -12.53 -15.11 -29.44
C ILE A 598 -11.73 -16.31 -28.90
N ALA A 599 -10.73 -16.11 -28.03
CA ALA A 599 -9.93 -17.19 -27.43
C ALA A 599 -10.75 -18.20 -26.61
N HIS A 600 -11.75 -17.74 -25.85
CA HIS A 600 -12.61 -18.61 -25.05
C HIS A 600 -13.56 -19.43 -25.93
N LEU A 601 -14.10 -18.82 -26.98
CA LEU A 601 -14.92 -19.45 -28.02
C LEU A 601 -14.15 -20.49 -28.85
N ILE A 602 -12.82 -20.46 -28.83
CA ILE A 602 -11.96 -21.46 -29.47
C ILE A 602 -11.70 -22.66 -28.55
N SER A 603 -11.80 -22.48 -27.23
CA SER A 603 -11.55 -23.56 -26.25
C SER A 603 -12.74 -24.51 -26.06
N ASP A 604 -13.97 -23.98 -26.11
CA ASP A 604 -15.17 -24.76 -26.27
C ASP A 604 -15.40 -24.92 -27.78
N LYS A 605 -15.21 -26.13 -28.31
CA LYS A 605 -15.33 -26.44 -29.75
C LYS A 605 -16.74 -26.27 -30.33
N ASP A 606 -17.61 -25.52 -29.67
CA ASP A 606 -18.99 -25.33 -30.06
C ASP A 606 -19.20 -23.98 -30.74
N VAL A 607 -18.76 -23.91 -31.99
CA VAL A 607 -19.26 -22.89 -32.94
C VAL A 607 -20.80 -22.98 -33.05
N GLU A 608 -21.41 -24.11 -32.70
CA GLU A 608 -22.86 -24.26 -32.60
C GLU A 608 -23.47 -23.55 -31.37
N GLU A 609 -22.77 -23.42 -30.23
CA GLU A 609 -23.21 -22.53 -29.14
C GLU A 609 -23.13 -21.04 -29.54
N LEU A 610 -22.18 -20.71 -30.41
CA LEU A 610 -21.98 -19.35 -30.92
C LEU A 610 -23.15 -18.90 -31.81
N ILE A 611 -23.76 -19.83 -32.56
CA ILE A 611 -24.89 -19.58 -33.48
C ILE A 611 -26.25 -19.88 -32.83
N HIS A 612 -26.34 -20.79 -31.85
CA HIS A 612 -27.63 -21.20 -31.27
C HIS A 612 -27.68 -21.24 -29.72
N GLY A 613 -26.55 -21.38 -29.02
CA GLY A 613 -26.52 -21.78 -27.60
C GLY A 613 -26.75 -20.68 -26.56
N ARG A 614 -26.48 -19.41 -26.88
CA ARG A 614 -26.79 -18.25 -25.99
C ARG A 614 -28.01 -17.41 -26.40
N TRP A 615 -28.69 -17.80 -27.48
CA TRP A 615 -29.67 -16.97 -28.19
C TRP A 615 -31.06 -17.05 -27.56
N SER A 616 -31.32 -18.06 -26.73
CA SER A 616 -32.61 -18.26 -26.05
C SER A 616 -33.07 -17.10 -25.16
N HIS A 617 -32.21 -16.09 -24.93
CA HIS A 617 -32.48 -14.93 -24.08
C HIS A 617 -32.17 -13.57 -24.75
N MET A 618 -31.76 -13.53 -26.03
CA MET A 618 -31.52 -12.26 -26.73
C MET A 618 -32.81 -11.77 -27.41
N GLU A 619 -33.04 -10.45 -27.39
CA GLU A 619 -34.12 -9.85 -28.19
C GLU A 619 -33.70 -9.91 -29.67
N ALA A 620 -34.64 -10.12 -30.60
CA ALA A 620 -34.33 -10.36 -32.02
C ALA A 620 -33.51 -9.23 -32.70
N LEU A 621 -33.57 -8.01 -32.17
CA LEU A 621 -32.74 -6.87 -32.58
C LEU A 621 -31.25 -7.05 -32.23
N ASP A 622 -30.96 -7.56 -31.04
CA ASP A 622 -29.59 -7.78 -30.56
C ASP A 622 -28.96 -9.01 -31.26
N GLU A 623 -29.78 -9.99 -31.66
CA GLU A 623 -29.36 -11.15 -32.45
C GLU A 623 -28.92 -10.74 -33.87
N ASP A 624 -29.63 -9.81 -34.53
CA ASP A 624 -29.30 -9.34 -35.89
C ASP A 624 -27.98 -8.56 -35.95
N GLU A 625 -27.72 -7.68 -34.97
CA GLU A 625 -26.47 -6.91 -34.88
C GLU A 625 -25.26 -7.79 -34.52
N TRP A 626 -25.49 -8.85 -33.73
CA TRP A 626 -24.46 -9.83 -33.43
C TRP A 626 -24.12 -10.68 -34.67
N LEU A 627 -25.12 -11.10 -35.45
CA LEU A 627 -24.90 -11.80 -36.73
C LEU A 627 -24.05 -10.98 -37.70
N GLU A 628 -24.23 -9.66 -37.72
CA GLU A 628 -23.45 -8.73 -38.55
C GLU A 628 -21.96 -8.78 -38.18
N HIS A 629 -21.63 -8.69 -36.90
CA HIS A 629 -20.24 -8.73 -36.44
C HIS A 629 -19.56 -10.07 -36.72
N LEU A 630 -20.31 -11.19 -36.65
CA LEU A 630 -19.77 -12.51 -36.99
C LEU A 630 -19.44 -12.63 -38.48
N GLU A 631 -20.22 -12.00 -39.37
CA GLU A 631 -19.92 -11.97 -40.80
C GLU A 631 -18.68 -11.14 -41.11
N GLU A 632 -18.48 -9.99 -40.46
CA GLU A 632 -17.27 -9.16 -40.65
C GLU A 632 -15.97 -9.90 -40.29
N HIS A 633 -16.06 -10.82 -39.31
CA HIS A 633 -14.96 -11.64 -38.82
C HIS A 633 -14.97 -13.07 -39.38
N LEU A 634 -15.79 -13.37 -40.38
CA LEU A 634 -15.98 -14.73 -40.91
C LEU A 634 -14.64 -15.44 -41.24
N LYS A 635 -13.73 -14.75 -41.93
CA LYS A 635 -12.42 -15.31 -42.30
C LYS A 635 -11.52 -15.63 -41.12
N GLU A 636 -11.56 -14.80 -40.09
CA GLU A 636 -10.82 -15.04 -38.86
C GLU A 636 -11.42 -16.25 -38.12
N ILE A 637 -12.75 -16.35 -38.09
CA ILE A 637 -13.46 -17.49 -37.52
C ILE A 637 -13.13 -18.78 -38.29
N VAL A 638 -13.06 -18.75 -39.63
CA VAL A 638 -12.69 -19.90 -40.48
C VAL A 638 -11.24 -20.33 -40.24
N ASN A 639 -10.30 -19.39 -40.30
CA ASN A 639 -8.88 -19.66 -40.11
C ASN A 639 -8.58 -20.30 -38.74
N ILE A 640 -9.40 -19.96 -37.74
CA ILE A 640 -9.15 -20.38 -36.36
C ILE A 640 -10.01 -21.60 -35.96
N SER A 641 -11.25 -21.72 -36.44
CA SER A 641 -12.12 -22.86 -36.16
C SER A 641 -11.82 -24.09 -37.03
N GLY A 642 -11.14 -23.91 -38.17
CA GLY A 642 -10.89 -24.97 -39.15
C GLY A 642 -12.13 -25.48 -39.87
N LYS A 643 -13.28 -24.80 -39.71
CA LYS A 643 -14.52 -25.09 -40.45
C LYS A 643 -14.47 -24.41 -41.82
N ASP A 644 -15.15 -25.01 -42.78
CA ASP A 644 -15.28 -24.47 -44.14
C ASP A 644 -16.05 -23.13 -44.15
N GLU A 645 -15.54 -22.16 -44.91
CA GLU A 645 -16.05 -20.78 -45.00
C GLU A 645 -17.46 -20.73 -45.59
N GLU A 646 -17.73 -21.52 -46.63
CA GLU A 646 -19.04 -21.57 -47.30
C GLU A 646 -20.09 -22.19 -46.37
N THR A 647 -19.72 -23.22 -45.61
CA THR A 647 -20.60 -23.88 -44.64
C THR A 647 -21.00 -22.95 -43.49
N LEU A 648 -20.04 -22.16 -42.98
CA LEU A 648 -20.29 -21.25 -41.87
C LEU A 648 -21.12 -20.03 -42.31
N ALA A 649 -20.80 -19.45 -43.46
CA ALA A 649 -21.58 -18.36 -44.05
C ALA A 649 -23.03 -18.76 -44.30
N LYS A 650 -23.26 -19.99 -44.81
CA LYS A 650 -24.61 -20.50 -45.06
C LYS A 650 -25.44 -20.60 -43.78
N ARG A 651 -24.84 -21.06 -42.68
CA ARG A 651 -25.53 -21.18 -41.38
C ARG A 651 -25.89 -19.82 -40.78
N LEU A 652 -24.99 -18.84 -40.87
CA LEU A 652 -25.26 -17.48 -40.39
C LEU A 652 -26.45 -16.85 -41.13
N GLU A 653 -26.51 -17.03 -42.45
CA GLU A 653 -27.61 -16.54 -43.28
C GLU A 653 -28.94 -17.27 -43.00
N GLU A 654 -28.90 -18.59 -42.78
CA GLU A 654 -30.08 -19.36 -42.38
C GLU A 654 -30.67 -18.86 -41.05
N HIS A 655 -29.82 -18.63 -40.05
CA HIS A 655 -30.28 -18.16 -38.75
C HIS A 655 -30.77 -16.69 -38.79
N ARG A 656 -30.12 -15.84 -39.59
CA ARG A 656 -30.59 -14.46 -39.83
C ARG A 656 -32.01 -14.43 -40.37
N GLN A 657 -32.34 -15.35 -41.27
CA GLN A 657 -33.69 -15.45 -41.80
C GLN A 657 -34.71 -15.83 -40.71
N GLU A 658 -34.37 -16.75 -39.81
CA GLU A 658 -35.23 -17.11 -38.67
C GLU A 658 -35.46 -15.94 -37.70
N VAL A 659 -34.44 -15.09 -37.50
CA VAL A 659 -34.56 -13.86 -36.71
C VAL A 659 -35.50 -12.88 -37.40
N HIS A 660 -35.36 -12.68 -38.72
CA HIS A 660 -36.20 -11.78 -39.50
C HIS A 660 -37.65 -12.23 -39.56
N ASP A 661 -37.90 -13.54 -39.70
CA ASP A 661 -39.24 -14.11 -39.71
C ASP A 661 -39.93 -13.93 -38.35
N ARG A 662 -39.19 -14.06 -37.23
CA ARG A 662 -39.71 -13.73 -35.88
C ARG A 662 -40.03 -12.25 -35.73
N ILE A 663 -39.15 -11.36 -36.18
CA ILE A 663 -39.38 -9.90 -36.15
C ILE A 663 -40.63 -9.54 -36.96
N ALA A 664 -40.81 -10.15 -38.13
CA ALA A 664 -41.97 -9.92 -38.98
C ALA A 664 -43.29 -10.39 -38.34
N GLN A 665 -43.25 -11.46 -37.54
CA GLN A 665 -44.41 -11.97 -36.80
C GLN A 665 -44.74 -11.14 -35.55
N GLU A 666 -43.74 -10.73 -34.78
CA GLU A 666 -43.92 -10.03 -33.50
C GLU A 666 -44.10 -8.52 -33.67
N HIS A 667 -43.43 -7.92 -34.66
CA HIS A 667 -43.39 -6.47 -34.89
C HIS A 667 -43.42 -6.12 -36.40
N PRO A 668 -44.58 -6.23 -37.06
CA PRO A 668 -44.70 -6.03 -38.51
C PRO A 668 -44.31 -4.61 -38.98
N GLU A 669 -44.45 -3.59 -38.13
CA GLU A 669 -44.01 -2.21 -38.41
C GLU A 669 -42.48 -2.04 -38.46
N LEU A 670 -41.73 -2.95 -37.82
CA LEU A 670 -40.26 -2.93 -37.84
C LEU A 670 -39.69 -3.68 -39.05
N ALA A 671 -40.41 -4.65 -39.60
CA ALA A 671 -39.94 -5.51 -40.69
C ALA A 671 -39.51 -4.74 -41.96
N GLU A 672 -40.19 -3.64 -42.30
CA GLU A 672 -39.79 -2.79 -43.43
C GLU A 672 -38.48 -2.03 -43.15
N ARG A 673 -38.31 -1.48 -41.94
CA ARG A 673 -37.07 -0.79 -41.54
C ARG A 673 -35.85 -1.72 -41.50
N PHE A 674 -36.06 -2.99 -41.17
CA PHE A 674 -35.00 -4.00 -41.20
C PHE A 674 -34.57 -4.36 -42.63
N ARG A 675 -35.52 -4.42 -43.57
CA ARG A 675 -35.19 -4.57 -45.00
C ARG A 675 -34.36 -3.39 -45.51
N GLU A 676 -34.68 -2.17 -45.11
CA GLU A 676 -33.88 -0.99 -45.45
C GLU A 676 -32.49 -1.01 -44.78
N ARG A 677 -32.40 -1.37 -43.50
CA ARG A 677 -31.11 -1.53 -42.79
C ARG A 677 -30.24 -2.59 -43.45
N ARG A 678 -30.82 -3.71 -43.91
CA ARG A 678 -30.10 -4.78 -44.60
C ARG A 678 -29.38 -4.29 -45.85
N HIS A 679 -29.99 -3.40 -46.63
CA HIS A 679 -29.32 -2.79 -47.77
C HIS A 679 -28.07 -1.99 -47.36
N LEU A 680 -28.14 -1.22 -46.26
CA LEU A 680 -27.00 -0.47 -45.75
C LEU A 680 -25.89 -1.39 -45.22
N LEU A 681 -26.25 -2.50 -44.58
CA LEU A 681 -25.31 -3.49 -44.08
C LEU A 681 -24.59 -4.23 -45.22
N ASP A 682 -25.34 -4.61 -46.24
CA ASP A 682 -24.78 -5.20 -47.46
C ASP A 682 -23.80 -4.23 -48.16
N GLU A 683 -24.09 -2.93 -48.17
CA GLU A 683 -23.16 -1.92 -48.67
C GLU A 683 -21.91 -1.79 -47.77
N HIS A 684 -22.06 -1.82 -46.44
CA HIS A 684 -20.94 -1.76 -45.50
C HIS A 684 -20.02 -2.99 -45.63
N LEU A 685 -20.61 -4.17 -45.73
CA LEU A 685 -19.90 -5.44 -45.91
C LEU A 685 -19.17 -5.46 -47.26
N ARG A 686 -19.79 -4.94 -48.32
CA ARG A 686 -19.18 -4.76 -49.64
C ARG A 686 -17.97 -3.83 -49.59
N GLU A 687 -18.03 -2.75 -48.82
CA GLU A 687 -16.92 -1.79 -48.67
C GLU A 687 -15.75 -2.36 -47.84
N ARG A 688 -16.03 -3.01 -46.71
CA ARG A 688 -14.99 -3.47 -45.78
C ARG A 688 -14.42 -4.84 -46.11
N ARG A 689 -15.25 -5.77 -46.59
CA ARG A 689 -14.91 -7.19 -46.81
C ARG A 689 -15.58 -7.70 -48.11
N PRO A 690 -15.18 -7.19 -49.29
CA PRO A 690 -15.85 -7.49 -50.57
C PRO A 690 -15.92 -8.99 -50.90
N GLU A 691 -14.91 -9.76 -50.51
CA GLU A 691 -14.85 -11.21 -50.74
C GLU A 691 -15.89 -11.98 -49.92
N VAL A 692 -16.20 -11.53 -48.69
CA VAL A 692 -17.26 -12.12 -47.84
C VAL A 692 -18.62 -11.71 -48.37
N TYR A 693 -18.78 -10.46 -48.80
CA TYR A 693 -20.00 -9.98 -49.44
C TYR A 693 -20.39 -10.80 -50.67
N GLU A 694 -19.46 -11.07 -51.59
CA GLU A 694 -19.74 -11.91 -52.76
C GLU A 694 -20.17 -13.33 -52.39
N LEU A 695 -19.59 -13.91 -51.34
CA LEU A 695 -19.95 -15.23 -50.85
C LEU A 695 -21.38 -15.25 -50.31
N VAL A 696 -21.74 -14.27 -49.48
CA VAL A 696 -23.08 -14.14 -48.88
C VAL A 696 -24.15 -13.92 -49.94
N ILE A 697 -23.92 -13.03 -50.92
CA ILE A 697 -24.85 -12.79 -52.03
C ILE A 697 -25.05 -14.06 -52.86
N ARG A 698 -23.98 -14.78 -53.20
CA ARG A 698 -24.06 -16.04 -53.96
C ARG A 698 -24.86 -17.12 -53.23
N LEU A 699 -24.75 -17.18 -51.90
CA LEU A 699 -25.53 -18.12 -51.08
C LEU A 699 -27.03 -17.77 -51.06
N ARG A 700 -27.37 -16.48 -51.09
CA ARG A 700 -28.77 -16.01 -51.21
C ARG A 700 -29.38 -16.36 -52.56
N GLU A 701 -28.67 -16.07 -53.66
CA GLU A 701 -29.16 -16.35 -55.03
C GLU A 701 -29.38 -17.85 -55.27
N LYS A 702 -28.55 -18.73 -54.70
CA LYS A 702 -28.73 -20.19 -54.77
C LYS A 702 -29.99 -20.67 -54.02
N LYS A 703 -30.46 -19.92 -53.02
CA LYS A 703 -31.61 -20.30 -52.17
C LYS A 703 -32.93 -19.81 -52.75
N ASP A 704 -32.94 -18.66 -53.43
CA ASP A 704 -34.13 -18.16 -54.16
C ASP A 704 -34.46 -18.98 -55.42
N GLN A 705 -33.54 -19.85 -55.87
CA GLN A 705 -33.71 -20.76 -57.01
C GLN A 705 -34.09 -22.20 -56.61
N ALA A 706 -34.11 -22.51 -55.30
CA ALA A 706 -34.43 -23.82 -54.73
C ALA A 706 -35.80 -23.80 -54.04
#